data_AF-A0A8J5QW79-F1
#
_entry.id   AF-A0A8J5QW79-F1
#
_cell.length_a   1.000
_cell.length_b   1.000
_cell.length_c   1.000
_cell.angle_alpha   90.00
_cell.angle_beta   90.00
_cell.angle_gamma   90.00
#
_symmetry.space_group_name_H-M   'P 1'
#
loop_
_entity.id
_entity.type
_entity.pdbx_description
1 polymer ?
#
loop_
_entity_poly.entity_id
_entity_poly.type
_entity_poly.pdbx_seq_one_letter_code
_entity_poly.pdbx_strand_id
1 'polypeptide(L)'
;MTPKYLLILLVALGFRAVTSAEPITNTSAVPGDKCFKSMGCPSLENSFCSDNEKCTCKDEYVAWNEYCVPMIGTECNYNDFKLDNTICNDGTCQCDYGFVALSKVKCVRVSKHGEKCEHDIQCSCKSDGTCVTEDPYTDVLCVGKKCSCIEGYHYVPEKSTCVKSAQKLGDNCTVTDSCLPIKNTKCIDDQCSCPDKHFVEEGQCFGGIGAMCPNIGENCKANNSRCGFIECQCKDQFVELSVKQCIPVKKRGENCLINKQCSCENNRRCYLDEIYKDLICSNTNNICSCSEGFHYIPEQDSCVRSTKAIDDPCTINDNCMLLSNTQCNQDKCQCIDNYFNYKGQCRQGLHSGCANNSYCSAVKNSQCIDNECQCIDKFIPISTGICAVIASHGESCQFQEQCQNNETLEVPYTELVCDGTCSCSNGFHYVDDKRACVESSTAVGGNCSVNDHCGRLTNTHCWDNKCSCLEYYYQQQNQCVPGIGARCSGNCQGLNSICGSNGRCICAPGHIFSAEDRCVPINELGENCEMDDQCSCLHQRCDLKQPNRDLVCSGGTCSCPANYRFSPKSKFCIHSATDGAKKVCRCGTGQHYHATGCFQTRTLDERCDSISECFVTSKYDSVACIGNKCVCVEGFEKVNGTFCGMLILACSRAPLLTILLFQVARAVSSPQQC
;
A
#
# COMPACT_ATOMS: atom_id res chain seq x y z
N MET A 1 -31.72 43.61 125.72
CA MET A 1 -30.97 43.76 126.99
C MET A 1 -30.41 45.17 127.04
N THR A 2 -31.02 46.06 127.83
CA THR A 2 -30.36 47.28 128.30
C THR A 2 -29.51 46.91 129.53
N PRO A 3 -28.41 47.61 129.81
CA PRO A 3 -28.48 48.82 130.63
C PRO A 3 -27.50 49.94 130.18
N LYS A 4 -27.69 51.26 130.39
CA LYS A 4 -28.19 52.14 131.47
C LYS A 4 -27.07 52.70 132.38
N TYR A 5 -27.08 54.05 132.50
CA TYR A 5 -26.48 54.93 133.54
C TYR A 5 -24.97 55.25 133.43
N LEU A 6 -24.44 56.43 133.77
CA LEU A 6 -24.79 57.50 134.74
C LEU A 6 -23.92 58.75 134.37
N LEU A 7 -24.43 59.95 134.10
CA LEU A 7 -24.78 61.09 135.00
C LEU A 7 -23.62 61.81 135.73
N ILE A 8 -23.72 63.16 135.79
CA ILE A 8 -23.13 64.17 136.73
C ILE A 8 -22.11 65.12 136.07
N LEU A 9 -22.49 66.38 135.70
CA LEU A 9 -22.50 67.65 136.50
C LEU A 9 -21.09 67.98 137.08
N LEU A 10 -20.47 69.16 137.06
CA LEU A 10 -20.89 70.57 136.94
C LEU A 10 -19.61 71.47 137.05
N VAL A 11 -19.75 72.76 136.69
CA VAL A 11 -19.02 73.96 137.20
C VAL A 11 -17.74 74.47 136.49
N ALA A 12 -17.98 75.52 135.70
CA ALA A 12 -17.42 76.89 135.71
C ALA A 12 -15.98 77.25 135.25
N LEU A 13 -16.01 78.07 134.19
CA LEU A 13 -15.36 79.38 133.98
C LEU A 13 -13.82 79.50 134.04
N GLY A 14 -13.22 79.75 132.87
CA GLY A 14 -11.86 80.29 132.72
C GLY A 14 -11.47 80.57 131.26
N PHE A 15 -11.19 81.85 130.97
CA PHE A 15 -10.47 82.49 129.86
C PHE A 15 -9.94 81.73 128.60
N ARG A 16 -10.25 82.33 127.44
CA ARG A 16 -9.68 82.33 126.07
C ARG A 16 -8.46 81.44 125.72
N ALA A 17 -8.65 80.57 124.72
CA ALA A 17 -7.90 80.47 123.45
C ALA A 17 -8.64 79.50 122.50
N VAL A 18 -8.91 79.90 121.25
CA VAL A 18 -9.52 79.01 120.23
C VAL A 18 -8.48 78.74 119.15
N THR A 19 -8.01 77.50 119.07
CA THR A 19 -7.27 76.96 117.92
C THR A 19 -7.61 75.49 117.70
N SER A 20 -7.71 75.16 116.40
CA SER A 20 -7.64 73.87 115.68
C SER A 20 -8.85 72.92 115.58
N ALA A 21 -9.33 72.80 114.32
CA ALA A 21 -9.60 71.59 113.48
C ALA A 21 -10.52 70.48 114.03
N GLU A 22 -11.42 69.78 113.32
CA GLU A 22 -11.80 69.47 111.91
C GLU A 22 -13.10 68.58 112.00
N PRO A 23 -13.76 68.01 110.95
CA PRO A 23 -13.70 68.20 109.49
C PRO A 23 -15.09 68.40 108.81
N ILE A 24 -15.12 68.83 107.53
CA ILE A 24 -16.34 68.76 106.69
C ILE A 24 -16.27 67.48 105.86
N THR A 25 -17.30 66.66 106.00
CA THR A 25 -17.50 65.38 105.32
C THR A 25 -17.69 65.55 103.82
N ASN A 26 -17.01 64.69 103.05
CA ASN A 26 -17.20 64.40 101.63
C ASN A 26 -18.67 64.54 101.15
N THR A 27 -18.95 65.58 100.38
CA THR A 27 -20.08 65.61 99.45
C THR A 27 -19.50 65.80 98.05
N SER A 28 -19.75 64.85 97.16
CA SER A 28 -19.34 64.89 95.75
C SER A 28 -19.93 66.14 95.10
N ALA A 29 -19.08 67.06 94.60
CA ALA A 29 -19.56 68.25 93.90
C ALA A 29 -20.16 67.86 92.54
N VAL A 30 -21.22 68.54 92.10
CA VAL A 30 -21.83 68.36 90.77
C VAL A 30 -21.70 69.62 89.92
N PRO A 31 -21.80 69.54 88.57
CA PRO A 31 -21.76 70.72 87.73
C PRO A 31 -22.80 71.77 88.16
N GLY A 32 -22.36 73.01 88.38
CA GLY A 32 -23.19 74.13 88.85
C GLY A 32 -23.12 74.42 90.35
N ASP A 33 -22.52 73.54 91.17
CA ASP A 33 -22.33 73.77 92.60
C ASP A 33 -21.41 74.95 92.92
N LYS A 34 -21.60 75.58 94.08
CA LYS A 34 -20.74 76.67 94.53
C LYS A 34 -19.34 76.15 94.87
N CYS A 35 -18.32 76.88 94.45
CA CYS A 35 -16.93 76.53 94.67
C CYS A 35 -16.08 77.77 94.97
N PHE A 36 -14.88 77.54 95.52
CA PHE A 36 -13.87 78.56 95.71
C PHE A 36 -12.64 78.25 94.86
N LYS A 37 -12.06 79.27 94.19
CA LYS A 37 -10.88 79.10 93.33
C LYS A 37 -9.69 78.41 94.01
N SER A 38 -9.57 78.52 95.34
CA SER A 38 -8.52 77.88 96.13
C SER A 38 -8.74 76.37 96.37
N MET A 39 -9.99 75.89 96.39
CA MET A 39 -10.33 74.48 96.65
C MET A 39 -10.75 73.72 95.38
N GLY A 40 -11.10 74.43 94.29
CA GLY A 40 -11.61 73.81 93.08
C GLY A 40 -12.97 73.15 93.30
N CYS A 41 -13.22 72.05 92.58
CA CYS A 41 -14.46 71.26 92.64
C CYS A 41 -14.14 69.86 93.17
N PRO A 42 -14.30 69.60 94.48
CA PRO A 42 -13.90 68.34 95.09
C PRO A 42 -14.67 67.15 94.51
N SER A 43 -13.94 66.11 94.12
CA SER A 43 -14.48 64.84 93.59
C SER A 43 -15.27 64.94 92.27
N LEU A 44 -15.27 66.10 91.60
CA LEU A 44 -15.81 66.28 90.26
C LEU A 44 -14.66 66.32 89.25
N GLU A 45 -14.33 65.18 88.66
CA GLU A 45 -13.28 65.10 87.65
C GLU A 45 -13.60 65.94 86.41
N ASN A 46 -12.56 66.38 85.70
CA ASN A 46 -12.67 67.18 84.47
C ASN A 46 -13.49 68.47 84.63
N SER A 47 -13.44 69.09 85.82
CA SER A 47 -14.08 70.37 86.13
C SER A 47 -13.10 71.41 86.67
N PHE A 48 -13.52 72.67 86.69
CA PHE A 48 -12.82 73.79 87.32
C PHE A 48 -13.82 74.75 87.97
N CYS A 49 -13.35 75.55 88.92
CA CYS A 49 -14.17 76.60 89.53
C CYS A 49 -14.16 77.86 88.66
N SER A 50 -15.29 78.21 88.05
CA SER A 50 -15.42 79.39 87.20
C SER A 50 -15.34 80.71 87.99
N ASP A 51 -15.16 81.82 87.27
CA ASP A 51 -15.13 83.17 87.87
C ASP A 51 -16.42 83.53 88.64
N ASN A 52 -17.53 82.87 88.30
CA ASN A 52 -18.82 83.02 88.98
C ASN A 52 -18.96 82.13 90.22
N GLU A 53 -17.84 81.60 90.74
CA GLU A 53 -17.80 80.72 91.91
C GLU A 53 -18.68 79.47 91.75
N LYS A 54 -18.76 78.93 90.52
CA LYS A 54 -19.50 77.71 90.21
C LYS A 54 -18.62 76.66 89.53
N CYS A 55 -18.83 75.40 89.88
CA CYS A 55 -18.19 74.26 89.24
C CYS A 55 -18.65 74.14 87.79
N THR A 56 -17.72 74.24 86.85
CA THR A 56 -17.97 74.16 85.41
C THR A 56 -17.05 73.10 84.83
N CYS A 57 -17.52 72.35 83.83
CA CYS A 57 -16.69 71.37 83.14
C CYS A 57 -15.58 72.06 82.35
N LYS A 58 -14.42 71.42 82.26
CA LYS A 58 -13.29 71.87 81.44
C LYS A 58 -13.68 71.86 79.96
N ASP A 59 -12.92 72.60 79.15
CA ASP A 59 -13.10 72.60 77.70
C ASP A 59 -13.06 71.17 77.13
N GLU A 60 -13.90 70.89 76.14
CA GLU A 60 -14.18 69.54 75.57
C GLU A 60 -14.92 68.56 76.51
N TYR A 61 -15.34 68.99 77.71
CA TYR A 61 -16.24 68.23 78.60
C TYR A 61 -17.58 68.96 78.76
N VAL A 62 -18.67 68.21 78.85
CA VAL A 62 -20.02 68.74 79.04
C VAL A 62 -20.63 68.23 80.35
N ALA A 63 -21.44 69.07 81.00
CA ALA A 63 -22.23 68.65 82.14
C ALA A 63 -23.33 67.69 81.66
N TRP A 64 -23.27 66.43 82.09
CA TRP A 64 -24.28 65.42 81.82
C TRP A 64 -24.64 64.69 83.12
N ASN A 65 -25.88 64.84 83.57
CA ASN A 65 -26.31 64.48 84.92
C ASN A 65 -25.41 65.15 85.98
N GLU A 66 -24.82 64.37 86.87
CA GLU A 66 -23.99 64.82 88.01
C GLU A 66 -22.49 64.89 87.67
N TYR A 67 -22.10 64.65 86.42
CA TYR A 67 -20.70 64.49 86.01
C TYR A 67 -20.31 65.40 84.84
N CYS A 68 -19.02 65.68 84.73
CA CYS A 68 -18.41 66.25 83.53
C CYS A 68 -17.92 65.13 82.62
N VAL A 69 -18.65 64.90 81.52
CA VAL A 69 -18.40 63.80 80.58
C VAL A 69 -17.68 64.30 79.32
N PRO A 70 -16.77 63.51 78.73
CA PRO A 70 -16.07 63.90 77.52
C PRO A 70 -17.03 64.04 76.33
N MET A 71 -16.90 65.12 75.56
CA MET A 71 -17.62 65.30 74.29
C MET A 71 -17.10 64.32 73.23
N ILE A 72 -17.89 64.06 72.18
CA ILE A 72 -17.48 63.22 71.05
C ILE A 72 -16.23 63.82 70.38
N GLY A 73 -15.19 63.00 70.19
CA GLY A 73 -13.87 63.39 69.69
C GLY A 73 -12.84 63.74 70.78
N THR A 74 -13.23 63.70 72.05
CA THR A 74 -12.37 64.02 73.21
C THR A 74 -11.72 62.75 73.76
N GLU A 75 -10.53 62.88 74.35
CA GLU A 75 -9.89 61.78 75.06
C GLU A 75 -10.75 61.27 76.22
N CYS A 76 -10.80 59.95 76.37
CA CYS A 76 -11.56 59.27 77.41
C CYS A 76 -10.86 58.00 77.89
N ASN A 77 -11.34 57.45 79.00
CA ASN A 77 -10.99 56.13 79.50
C ASN A 77 -12.25 55.22 79.61
N TYR A 78 -12.05 53.92 79.76
CA TYR A 78 -13.14 52.94 79.91
C TYR A 78 -14.05 53.23 81.11
N ASN A 79 -13.53 53.93 82.13
CA ASN A 79 -14.23 54.26 83.37
C ASN A 79 -14.96 55.61 83.35
N ASP A 80 -14.84 56.40 82.27
CA ASP A 80 -15.51 57.69 82.20
C ASP A 80 -17.02 57.51 82.08
N PHE A 81 -17.81 58.38 82.72
CA PHE A 81 -19.25 58.47 82.48
C PHE A 81 -19.47 58.95 81.03
N LYS A 82 -20.35 58.26 80.29
CA LYS A 82 -20.53 58.44 78.84
C LYS A 82 -21.85 59.12 78.52
N LEU A 83 -21.88 59.84 77.39
CA LEU A 83 -23.11 60.37 76.79
C LEU A 83 -23.94 59.22 76.19
N ASP A 84 -25.23 59.45 75.98
CA ASP A 84 -26.13 58.44 75.39
C ASP A 84 -25.64 57.98 74.00
N ASN A 85 -25.53 56.66 73.82
CA ASN A 85 -25.03 56.01 72.59
C ASN A 85 -23.60 56.43 72.21
N THR A 86 -22.74 56.67 73.21
CA THR A 86 -21.29 56.84 73.02
C THR A 86 -20.49 55.72 73.67
N ILE A 87 -19.34 55.40 73.10
CA ILE A 87 -18.36 54.45 73.60
C ILE A 87 -16.98 55.11 73.63
N CYS A 88 -16.14 54.71 74.59
CA CYS A 88 -14.73 55.07 74.58
C CYS A 88 -13.99 54.02 73.76
N ASN A 89 -13.50 54.39 72.58
CA ASN A 89 -12.81 53.51 71.65
C ASN A 89 -11.43 54.10 71.32
N ASP A 90 -10.36 53.31 71.49
CA ASP A 90 -8.96 53.75 71.36
C ASP A 90 -8.65 55.07 72.10
N GLY A 91 -9.16 55.19 73.32
CA GLY A 91 -8.95 56.37 74.17
C GLY A 91 -9.67 57.64 73.71
N THR A 92 -10.59 57.55 72.74
CA THR A 92 -11.38 58.68 72.25
C THR A 92 -12.88 58.39 72.35
N CYS A 93 -13.66 59.38 72.79
CA CYS A 93 -15.12 59.27 72.92
C CYS A 93 -15.75 59.33 71.53
N GLN A 94 -16.43 58.26 71.10
CA GLN A 94 -17.04 58.11 69.78
C GLN A 94 -18.50 57.66 69.92
N CYS A 95 -19.30 57.80 68.87
CA CYS A 95 -20.63 57.19 68.89
C CYS A 95 -20.51 55.66 68.88
N ASP A 96 -21.42 55.00 69.58
CA ASP A 96 -21.50 53.54 69.65
C ASP A 96 -21.85 52.92 68.29
N TYR A 97 -21.61 51.62 68.11
CA TYR A 97 -21.84 50.91 66.86
C TYR A 97 -23.29 51.11 66.36
N GLY A 98 -23.42 51.56 65.10
CA GLY A 98 -24.72 51.88 64.49
C GLY A 98 -25.27 53.28 64.80
N PHE A 99 -24.48 54.14 65.43
CA PHE A 99 -24.78 55.55 65.66
C PHE A 99 -23.72 56.48 65.07
N VAL A 100 -24.11 57.70 64.73
CA VAL A 100 -23.26 58.73 64.15
C VAL A 100 -23.47 60.07 64.86
N ALA A 101 -22.41 60.88 64.94
CA ALA A 101 -22.42 62.14 65.66
C ALA A 101 -23.22 63.21 64.88
N LEU A 102 -24.34 63.65 65.44
CA LEU A 102 -25.08 64.81 64.94
C LEU A 102 -24.48 66.13 65.46
N SER A 103 -23.91 66.10 66.67
CA SER A 103 -23.17 67.20 67.29
C SER A 103 -22.10 66.64 68.22
N LYS A 104 -21.28 67.51 68.85
CA LYS A 104 -20.29 67.10 69.87
C LYS A 104 -20.89 66.37 71.09
N VAL A 105 -22.21 66.42 71.29
CA VAL A 105 -22.87 65.85 72.47
C VAL A 105 -24.03 64.90 72.15
N LYS A 106 -24.34 64.66 70.87
CA LYS A 106 -25.51 63.87 70.47
C LYS A 106 -25.19 62.91 69.34
N CYS A 107 -25.39 61.62 69.61
CA CYS A 107 -25.37 60.56 68.62
C CYS A 107 -26.79 60.24 68.16
N VAL A 108 -26.94 59.94 66.87
CA VAL A 108 -28.21 59.52 66.25
C VAL A 108 -27.99 58.21 65.49
N ARG A 109 -29.04 57.37 65.41
CA ARG A 109 -28.95 56.07 64.76
C ARG A 109 -28.70 56.22 63.24
N VAL A 110 -27.78 55.40 62.71
CA VAL A 110 -27.55 55.25 61.27
C VAL A 110 -28.73 54.52 60.63
N SER A 111 -29.18 55.01 59.48
CA SER A 111 -30.31 54.54 58.69
C SER A 111 -29.85 54.14 57.29
N LYS A 112 -30.34 53.02 56.78
CA LYS A 112 -29.99 52.52 55.43
C LYS A 112 -30.89 53.12 54.35
N HIS A 113 -30.49 52.98 53.08
CA HIS A 113 -31.34 53.36 51.95
C HIS A 113 -32.74 52.75 52.09
N GLY A 114 -33.77 53.59 52.04
CA GLY A 114 -35.15 53.19 52.22
C GLY A 114 -35.68 53.30 53.66
N GLU A 115 -34.84 53.60 54.66
CA GLU A 115 -35.26 53.75 56.05
C GLU A 115 -35.59 55.21 56.40
N LYS A 116 -36.27 55.42 57.53
CA LYS A 116 -36.63 56.76 58.00
C LYS A 116 -35.40 57.50 58.53
N CYS A 117 -35.38 58.81 58.32
CA CYS A 117 -34.33 59.70 58.79
C CYS A 117 -34.90 61.10 59.10
N GLU A 118 -34.11 61.88 59.83
CA GLU A 118 -34.35 63.29 60.11
C GLU A 118 -33.20 64.17 59.59
N HIS A 119 -31.98 63.65 59.53
CA HIS A 119 -30.77 64.38 59.15
C HIS A 119 -29.92 63.54 58.18
N ASP A 120 -29.25 64.20 57.23
CA ASP A 120 -28.43 63.53 56.20
C ASP A 120 -27.34 62.64 56.78
N ILE A 121 -26.75 63.05 57.90
CA ILE A 121 -25.70 62.29 58.58
C ILE A 121 -26.14 60.87 58.96
N GLN A 122 -27.44 60.63 59.19
CA GLN A 122 -27.98 59.31 59.49
C GLN A 122 -27.91 58.38 58.29
N CYS A 123 -28.01 58.92 57.08
CA CYS A 123 -27.95 58.16 55.84
C CYS A 123 -26.53 58.00 55.32
N SER A 124 -25.58 58.78 55.87
CA SER A 124 -24.20 58.83 55.41
C SER A 124 -23.45 57.55 55.72
N CYS A 125 -23.03 56.85 54.67
CA CYS A 125 -22.29 55.60 54.79
C CYS A 125 -20.79 55.81 55.12
N LYS A 126 -20.30 57.06 55.08
CA LYS A 126 -18.93 57.43 55.52
C LYS A 126 -18.67 57.11 56.99
N SER A 127 -19.72 57.09 57.79
CA SER A 127 -19.65 56.80 59.23
C SER A 127 -19.34 55.33 59.55
N ASP A 128 -19.54 54.42 58.59
CA ASP A 128 -19.32 52.98 58.73
C ASP A 128 -18.12 52.49 57.88
N GLY A 129 -17.52 53.35 57.05
CA GLY A 129 -16.38 53.00 56.19
C GLY A 129 -16.67 51.98 55.09
N THR A 130 -17.95 51.69 54.82
CA THR A 130 -18.42 50.59 53.97
C THR A 130 -18.76 50.99 52.52
N CYS A 131 -18.68 52.28 52.17
CA CYS A 131 -19.10 52.78 50.85
C CYS A 131 -18.05 53.64 50.14
N VAL A 132 -18.22 53.78 48.82
CA VAL A 132 -17.39 54.61 47.96
C VAL A 132 -18.10 55.95 47.72
N THR A 133 -17.44 57.06 48.08
CA THR A 133 -17.94 58.43 47.86
C THR A 133 -16.97 59.28 47.02
N GLU A 134 -16.12 58.62 46.24
CA GLU A 134 -15.25 59.28 45.27
C GLU A 134 -16.03 59.50 43.96
N ASP A 135 -15.73 60.58 43.24
CA ASP A 135 -16.32 60.87 41.92
C ASP A 135 -16.25 59.61 41.03
N PRO A 136 -17.38 59.07 40.54
CA PRO A 136 -18.72 59.67 40.36
C PRO A 136 -19.80 59.29 41.38
N TYR A 137 -19.42 58.70 42.51
CA TYR A 137 -20.33 58.26 43.57
C TYR A 137 -20.56 59.34 44.63
N THR A 138 -21.79 59.44 45.10
CA THR A 138 -22.21 60.39 46.14
C THR A 138 -23.03 59.69 47.22
N ASP A 139 -23.05 60.29 48.41
CA ASP A 139 -23.70 59.71 49.58
C ASP A 139 -25.22 59.64 49.45
N VAL A 140 -25.85 58.76 50.25
CA VAL A 140 -27.30 58.71 50.41
C VAL A 140 -27.71 59.82 51.37
N LEU A 141 -28.73 60.60 51.02
CA LEU A 141 -29.18 61.76 51.82
C LEU A 141 -30.58 61.52 52.40
N CYS A 142 -30.97 62.34 53.38
CA CYS A 142 -32.28 62.29 53.99
C CYS A 142 -33.30 63.10 53.17
N VAL A 143 -33.82 62.52 52.10
CA VAL A 143 -34.78 63.18 51.21
C VAL A 143 -36.21 62.74 51.57
N GLY A 144 -37.07 63.68 51.92
CA GLY A 144 -38.47 63.38 52.24
C GLY A 144 -38.66 62.50 53.48
N LYS A 145 -37.80 62.67 54.50
CA LYS A 145 -37.76 61.87 55.75
C LYS A 145 -37.38 60.39 55.53
N LYS A 146 -36.76 60.07 54.39
CA LYS A 146 -36.29 58.73 54.05
C LYS A 146 -34.88 58.82 53.45
N CYS A 147 -34.01 57.87 53.76
CA CYS A 147 -32.70 57.82 53.14
C CYS A 147 -32.86 57.40 51.67
N SER A 148 -32.53 58.30 50.73
CA SER A 148 -32.60 58.03 49.30
C SER A 148 -31.60 58.88 48.51
N CYS A 149 -31.38 58.53 47.26
CA CYS A 149 -30.61 59.37 46.34
C CYS A 149 -31.38 60.64 45.98
N ILE A 150 -30.64 61.70 45.67
CA ILE A 150 -31.20 62.95 45.14
C ILE A 150 -31.77 62.76 43.74
N GLU A 151 -32.58 63.71 43.29
CA GLU A 151 -33.14 63.69 41.94
C GLU A 151 -32.05 63.59 40.87
N GLY A 152 -32.24 62.70 39.89
CA GLY A 152 -31.26 62.43 38.83
C GLY A 152 -30.16 61.43 39.22
N TYR A 153 -30.20 60.83 40.42
CA TYR A 153 -29.29 59.77 40.86
C TYR A 153 -30.07 58.51 41.22
N HIS A 154 -29.43 57.35 41.13
CA HIS A 154 -30.00 56.08 41.58
C HIS A 154 -29.05 55.37 42.54
N TYR A 155 -29.63 54.49 43.35
CA TYR A 155 -28.90 53.73 44.36
C TYR A 155 -28.23 52.51 43.72
N VAL A 156 -26.95 52.29 44.03
CA VAL A 156 -26.16 51.14 43.60
C VAL A 156 -25.99 50.21 44.81
N PRO A 157 -26.77 49.11 44.92
CA PRO A 157 -26.82 48.29 46.14
C PRO A 157 -25.47 47.70 46.54
N GLU A 158 -24.67 47.24 45.58
CA GLU A 158 -23.36 46.62 45.82
C GLU A 158 -22.34 47.59 46.44
N LYS A 159 -22.48 48.89 46.15
CA LYS A 159 -21.57 49.95 46.61
C LYS A 159 -22.18 50.81 47.72
N SER A 160 -23.43 50.53 48.11
CA SER A 160 -24.21 51.28 49.11
C SER A 160 -24.17 52.80 48.94
N THR A 161 -24.18 53.27 47.69
CA THR A 161 -23.95 54.68 47.33
C THR A 161 -24.87 55.09 46.17
N CYS A 162 -24.90 56.39 45.86
CA CYS A 162 -25.68 56.94 44.75
C CYS A 162 -24.76 57.31 43.58
N VAL A 163 -25.23 57.11 42.34
CA VAL A 163 -24.54 57.55 41.12
C VAL A 163 -25.50 58.26 40.19
N LYS A 164 -24.99 59.23 39.42
CA LYS A 164 -25.82 59.99 38.48
C LYS A 164 -26.42 59.04 37.43
N SER A 165 -27.73 59.10 37.27
CA SER A 165 -28.50 58.27 36.35
C SER A 165 -28.43 58.84 34.93
N ALA A 166 -28.02 58.01 33.98
CA ALA A 166 -28.27 58.26 32.57
C ALA A 166 -29.78 58.17 32.27
N GLN A 167 -30.26 59.00 31.36
CA GLN A 167 -31.68 59.09 30.98
C GLN A 167 -31.96 58.39 29.64
N LYS A 168 -30.99 58.40 28.74
CA LYS A 168 -31.09 57.80 27.41
C LYS A 168 -29.77 57.21 26.94
N LEU A 169 -29.86 56.36 25.93
CA LEU A 169 -28.69 55.82 25.25
C LEU A 169 -27.85 56.96 24.64
N GLY A 170 -26.52 56.84 24.74
CA GLY A 170 -25.56 57.86 24.30
C GLY A 170 -25.32 58.98 25.32
N ASP A 171 -25.99 58.98 26.48
CA ASP A 171 -25.65 59.90 27.57
C ASP A 171 -24.23 59.61 28.08
N ASN A 172 -23.52 60.67 28.45
CA ASN A 172 -22.17 60.55 28.98
C ASN A 172 -22.15 59.80 30.31
N CYS A 173 -21.16 58.94 30.48
CA CYS A 173 -20.93 58.18 31.69
C CYS A 173 -19.43 58.12 31.97
N THR A 174 -19.10 57.88 33.23
CA THR A 174 -17.71 57.59 33.67
C THR A 174 -17.59 56.19 34.26
N VAL A 175 -18.72 55.63 34.72
CA VAL A 175 -18.82 54.27 35.25
C VAL A 175 -20.05 53.58 34.68
N THR A 176 -19.98 52.26 34.53
CA THR A 176 -21.11 51.44 34.05
C THR A 176 -22.35 51.57 34.93
N ASP A 177 -22.18 51.81 36.24
CA ASP A 177 -23.30 51.95 37.17
C ASP A 177 -24.23 53.10 36.76
N SER A 178 -23.70 54.20 36.21
CA SER A 178 -24.51 55.33 35.72
C SER A 178 -25.55 54.93 34.67
N CYS A 179 -25.27 53.89 33.89
CA CYS A 179 -26.12 53.42 32.80
C CYS A 179 -27.16 52.38 33.23
N LEU A 180 -27.08 51.82 34.45
CA LEU A 180 -27.99 50.77 34.94
C LEU A 180 -29.50 51.07 34.79
N PRO A 181 -29.98 52.32 34.91
CA PRO A 181 -31.40 52.63 34.68
C PRO A 181 -31.87 52.31 33.25
N ILE A 182 -30.95 52.30 32.28
CA ILE A 182 -31.22 51.94 30.89
C ILE A 182 -30.87 50.45 30.73
N LYS A 183 -31.89 49.62 30.51
CA LYS A 183 -31.72 48.17 30.38
C LYS A 183 -30.69 47.80 29.31
N ASN A 184 -29.85 46.80 29.62
CA ASN A 184 -28.84 46.23 28.72
C ASN A 184 -27.86 47.27 28.17
N THR A 185 -27.40 48.21 29.00
CA THR A 185 -26.37 49.19 28.61
C THR A 185 -25.15 49.09 29.51
N LYS A 186 -24.00 49.52 28.99
CA LYS A 186 -22.76 49.71 29.75
C LYS A 186 -22.09 51.02 29.34
N CYS A 187 -21.19 51.51 30.18
CA CYS A 187 -20.37 52.65 29.81
C CYS A 187 -19.24 52.18 28.88
N ILE A 188 -19.29 52.58 27.61
CA ILE A 188 -18.31 52.24 26.58
C ILE A 188 -17.94 53.54 25.88
N ASP A 189 -16.64 53.85 25.80
CA ASP A 189 -16.13 55.09 25.23
C ASP A 189 -16.82 56.35 25.80
N ASP A 190 -16.92 56.39 27.15
CA ASP A 190 -17.55 57.47 27.93
C ASP A 190 -19.05 57.74 27.63
N GLN A 191 -19.73 56.81 26.95
CA GLN A 191 -21.17 56.90 26.66
C GLN A 191 -21.90 55.61 27.03
N CYS A 192 -23.15 55.75 27.50
CA CYS A 192 -24.02 54.61 27.74
C CYS A 192 -24.39 53.96 26.41
N SER A 193 -23.81 52.81 26.13
CA SER A 193 -23.88 52.09 24.86
C SER A 193 -24.28 50.63 25.07
N CYS A 194 -24.71 49.96 23.99
CA CYS A 194 -25.04 48.55 24.07
C CYS A 194 -23.76 47.73 24.27
N PRO A 195 -23.74 46.77 25.21
CA PRO A 195 -22.64 45.84 25.37
C PRO A 195 -22.55 44.86 24.20
N ASP A 196 -21.47 44.08 24.15
CA ASP A 196 -21.27 43.07 23.11
C ASP A 196 -22.50 42.18 22.90
N LYS A 197 -22.72 41.81 21.63
CA LYS A 197 -23.84 40.99 21.17
C LYS A 197 -25.23 41.66 21.31
N HIS A 198 -25.29 42.93 21.70
CA HIS A 198 -26.52 43.72 21.71
C HIS A 198 -26.47 44.78 20.61
N PHE A 199 -27.64 45.30 20.24
CA PHE A 199 -27.73 46.33 19.23
C PHE A 199 -28.86 47.32 19.48
N VAL A 200 -28.69 48.52 18.93
CA VAL A 200 -29.69 49.60 19.03
C VAL A 200 -30.82 49.40 18.04
N GLU A 201 -32.04 49.40 18.55
CA GLU A 201 -33.28 49.51 17.79
C GLU A 201 -34.26 50.37 18.62
N GLU A 202 -34.94 51.33 17.99
CA GLU A 202 -35.89 52.24 18.68
C GLU A 202 -35.32 52.93 19.96
N GLY A 203 -34.00 53.16 20.01
CA GLY A 203 -33.34 53.82 21.15
C GLY A 203 -33.08 52.93 22.36
N GLN A 204 -33.28 51.62 22.25
CA GLN A 204 -33.02 50.63 23.31
C GLN A 204 -32.01 49.57 22.85
N CYS A 205 -31.36 48.91 23.81
CA CYS A 205 -30.43 47.82 23.54
C CYS A 205 -31.15 46.47 23.61
N PHE A 206 -31.26 45.82 22.46
CA PHE A 206 -31.84 44.48 22.33
C PHE A 206 -30.75 43.43 22.15
N GLY A 207 -31.00 42.24 22.70
CA GLY A 207 -30.14 41.07 22.50
C GLY A 207 -30.16 40.61 21.05
N GLY A 208 -28.97 40.58 20.44
CA GLY A 208 -28.71 40.03 19.11
C GLY A 208 -28.15 38.62 19.17
N ILE A 209 -27.54 38.17 18.08
CA ILE A 209 -26.94 36.83 18.01
C ILE A 209 -25.83 36.68 19.07
N GLY A 210 -25.94 35.63 19.87
CA GLY A 210 -25.09 35.26 21.00
C GLY A 210 -25.40 35.96 22.33
N ALA A 211 -26.37 36.89 22.39
CA ALA A 211 -26.80 37.48 23.66
C ALA A 211 -27.52 36.45 24.53
N MET A 212 -27.41 36.56 25.86
CA MET A 212 -28.11 35.67 26.78
C MET A 212 -29.63 35.88 26.71
N CYS A 213 -30.39 34.79 26.71
CA CYS A 213 -31.85 34.80 26.75
C CYS A 213 -32.34 33.89 27.91
N PRO A 214 -32.85 34.47 29.01
CA PRO A 214 -33.22 33.75 30.24
C PRO A 214 -34.48 32.88 30.15
N ASN A 215 -35.37 33.10 29.18
CA ASN A 215 -36.61 32.33 29.03
C ASN A 215 -36.81 31.84 27.58
N ILE A 216 -37.32 30.60 27.43
CA ILE A 216 -37.88 30.09 26.18
C ILE A 216 -39.09 30.98 25.82
N GLY A 217 -38.89 31.96 24.94
CA GLY A 217 -39.92 32.93 24.55
C GLY A 217 -39.55 34.41 24.73
N GLU A 218 -38.38 34.74 25.31
CA GLU A 218 -37.81 36.07 25.08
C GLU A 218 -37.34 36.15 23.62
N ASN A 219 -37.91 37.11 22.90
CA ASN A 219 -37.63 37.31 21.50
C ASN A 219 -36.23 37.90 21.35
N CYS A 220 -35.27 37.05 21.00
CA CYS A 220 -34.07 37.49 20.30
C CYS A 220 -34.51 38.39 19.15
N LYS A 221 -34.13 39.67 19.21
CA LYS A 221 -34.67 40.68 18.31
C LYS A 221 -34.03 40.61 16.93
N ALA A 222 -32.87 39.96 16.83
CA ALA A 222 -32.21 39.73 15.57
C ALA A 222 -33.12 38.99 14.56
N ASN A 223 -33.12 39.43 13.30
CA ASN A 223 -33.96 38.85 12.27
C ASN A 223 -33.61 37.37 12.04
N ASN A 224 -34.65 36.51 11.96
CA ASN A 224 -34.51 35.06 11.82
C ASN A 224 -33.71 34.37 12.94
N SER A 225 -33.73 34.95 14.15
CA SER A 225 -33.13 34.35 15.34
C SER A 225 -34.17 33.68 16.23
N ARG A 226 -33.69 32.85 17.17
CA ARG A 226 -34.45 32.21 18.24
C ARG A 226 -33.58 32.11 19.49
N CYS A 227 -34.21 32.06 20.66
CA CYS A 227 -33.50 31.65 21.88
C CYS A 227 -33.18 30.15 21.79
N GLY A 228 -31.90 29.81 21.90
CA GLY A 228 -31.41 28.42 21.97
C GLY A 228 -31.55 27.85 23.37
N PHE A 229 -30.44 27.34 23.93
CA PHE A 229 -30.43 26.85 25.31
C PHE A 229 -30.50 28.01 26.33
N ILE A 230 -29.59 28.98 26.20
CA ILE A 230 -29.53 30.20 27.03
C ILE A 230 -29.01 31.41 26.25
N GLU A 231 -28.78 31.27 24.94
CA GLU A 231 -28.27 32.33 24.07
C GLU A 231 -29.07 32.41 22.76
N CYS A 232 -29.13 33.62 22.21
CA CYS A 232 -29.74 33.89 20.93
C CYS A 232 -28.92 33.30 19.78
N GLN A 233 -29.56 32.53 18.92
CA GLN A 233 -28.92 31.89 17.76
C GLN A 233 -29.79 32.00 16.53
N CYS A 234 -29.21 31.77 15.36
CA CYS A 234 -30.00 31.70 14.13
C CYS A 234 -30.96 30.51 14.17
N LYS A 235 -32.12 30.67 13.53
CA LYS A 235 -33.04 29.55 13.26
C LYS A 235 -32.37 28.54 12.33
N ASP A 236 -32.90 27.31 12.32
CA ASP A 236 -32.43 26.29 11.37
C ASP A 236 -32.48 26.82 9.94
N GLN A 237 -31.45 26.51 9.14
CA GLN A 237 -31.29 27.01 7.76
C GLN A 237 -30.99 28.53 7.66
N PHE A 238 -30.58 29.17 8.74
CA PHE A 238 -30.06 30.54 8.72
C PHE A 238 -28.69 30.62 9.39
N VAL A 239 -27.87 31.55 8.91
CA VAL A 239 -26.52 31.82 9.43
C VAL A 239 -26.35 33.29 9.74
N GLU A 240 -25.47 33.59 10.68
CA GLU A 240 -25.21 34.94 11.15
C GLU A 240 -24.50 35.77 10.09
N LEU A 241 -25.14 36.86 9.64
CA LEU A 241 -24.50 37.92 8.87
C LEU A 241 -24.01 39.04 9.79
N SER A 242 -24.76 39.36 10.84
CA SER A 242 -24.38 40.27 11.91
C SER A 242 -25.17 39.99 13.17
N VAL A 243 -24.82 40.65 14.27
CA VAL A 243 -25.57 40.59 15.54
C VAL A 243 -27.07 40.93 15.37
N LYS A 244 -27.45 41.66 14.32
CA LYS A 244 -28.84 42.08 14.02
C LYS A 244 -29.62 41.10 13.15
N GLN A 245 -28.96 40.25 12.37
CA GLN A 245 -29.66 39.48 11.34
C GLN A 245 -28.97 38.16 10.98
N CYS A 246 -29.80 37.14 10.82
CA CYS A 246 -29.45 35.89 10.17
C CYS A 246 -30.04 35.83 8.76
N ILE A 247 -29.24 35.30 7.82
CA ILE A 247 -29.60 35.14 6.42
C ILE A 247 -29.66 33.66 6.04
N PRO A 248 -30.45 33.27 5.02
CA PRO A 248 -30.61 31.86 4.66
C PRO A 248 -29.30 31.19 4.24
N VAL A 249 -29.14 29.93 4.61
CA VAL A 249 -28.14 29.00 4.05
C VAL A 249 -28.38 28.85 2.54
N LYS A 250 -27.30 28.65 1.79
CA LYS A 250 -27.26 28.59 0.33
C LYS A 250 -26.58 27.31 -0.13
N LYS A 251 -27.13 26.71 -1.18
CA LYS A 251 -26.56 25.53 -1.83
C LYS A 251 -25.56 25.92 -2.90
N ARG A 252 -24.77 24.94 -3.34
CA ARG A 252 -23.89 25.10 -4.51
C ARG A 252 -24.65 25.70 -5.70
N GLY A 253 -24.06 26.72 -6.32
CA GLY A 253 -24.64 27.39 -7.48
C GLY A 253 -25.62 28.51 -7.14
N GLU A 254 -25.98 28.70 -5.87
CA GLU A 254 -26.82 29.81 -5.44
C GLU A 254 -26.02 31.06 -5.07
N ASN A 255 -26.65 32.23 -5.23
CA ASN A 255 -26.06 33.50 -4.84
C ASN A 255 -25.90 33.62 -3.33
N CYS A 256 -24.73 34.08 -2.90
CA CYS A 256 -24.31 34.24 -1.51
C CYS A 256 -23.71 35.63 -1.27
N LEU A 257 -23.57 35.99 0.00
CA LEU A 257 -22.96 37.22 0.49
C LEU A 257 -21.71 36.94 1.34
N ILE A 258 -21.71 35.83 2.07
CA ILE A 258 -20.62 35.42 2.97
C ILE A 258 -20.42 33.90 2.92
N ASN A 259 -19.21 33.45 3.28
CA ASN A 259 -18.87 32.03 3.32
C ASN A 259 -19.77 31.20 4.22
N LYS A 260 -20.22 31.76 5.37
CA LYS A 260 -21.12 31.04 6.29
C LYS A 260 -22.40 30.54 5.60
N GLN A 261 -22.89 31.21 4.55
CA GLN A 261 -24.09 30.74 3.83
C GLN A 261 -23.83 29.47 3.04
N CYS A 262 -22.61 29.26 2.57
CA CYS A 262 -22.23 28.12 1.75
C CYS A 262 -21.77 26.93 2.60
N SER A 263 -21.66 27.10 3.93
CA SER A 263 -21.21 26.04 4.81
C SER A 263 -22.20 24.87 4.82
N CYS A 264 -21.67 23.67 4.64
CA CYS A 264 -22.45 22.45 4.60
C CYS A 264 -22.85 21.97 6.00
N GLU A 265 -22.32 22.54 7.09
CA GLU A 265 -22.60 22.11 8.48
C GLU A 265 -24.09 22.02 8.82
N ASN A 266 -24.94 22.75 8.09
CA ASN A 266 -26.40 22.72 8.21
C ASN A 266 -27.08 21.56 7.44
N ASN A 267 -26.31 20.65 6.84
CA ASN A 267 -26.75 19.49 6.08
C ASN A 267 -26.23 18.21 6.73
N ARG A 268 -27.12 17.26 7.03
CA ARG A 268 -26.77 15.97 7.65
C ARG A 268 -25.85 15.07 6.81
N ARG A 269 -25.68 15.39 5.53
CA ARG A 269 -24.75 14.69 4.60
C ARG A 269 -23.38 15.36 4.49
N CYS A 270 -23.18 16.49 5.16
CA CYS A 270 -21.91 17.18 5.21
C CYS A 270 -20.89 16.38 6.02
N TYR A 271 -19.73 16.16 5.43
CA TYR A 271 -18.59 15.52 6.07
C TYR A 271 -17.38 16.44 5.86
N LEU A 272 -16.94 17.09 6.94
CA LEU A 272 -15.79 17.99 6.95
C LEU A 272 -14.68 17.38 7.79
N ASP A 273 -13.47 17.34 7.24
CA ASP A 273 -12.27 16.88 7.93
C ASP A 273 -11.01 17.57 7.35
N GLU A 274 -9.84 16.95 7.53
CA GLU A 274 -8.61 17.49 6.94
C GLU A 274 -8.62 17.46 5.40
N ILE A 275 -9.39 16.57 4.80
CA ILE A 275 -9.47 16.32 3.35
C ILE A 275 -10.62 17.09 2.71
N TYR A 276 -11.82 16.98 3.27
CA TYR A 276 -13.03 17.63 2.76
C TYR A 276 -13.23 19.02 3.35
N LYS A 277 -13.46 20.00 2.49
CA LYS A 277 -13.60 21.42 2.80
C LYS A 277 -14.97 21.96 2.42
N ASP A 278 -15.39 22.99 3.14
CA ASP A 278 -16.64 23.68 2.88
C ASP A 278 -16.65 24.40 1.52
N LEU A 279 -17.85 24.65 0.99
CA LEU A 279 -18.01 25.61 -0.10
C LEU A 279 -17.74 27.02 0.41
N ILE A 280 -17.19 27.87 -0.46
CA ILE A 280 -16.99 29.29 -0.20
C ILE A 280 -17.96 30.12 -1.00
N CYS A 281 -18.21 31.34 -0.55
CA CYS A 281 -18.84 32.34 -1.39
C CYS A 281 -17.77 32.92 -2.32
N SER A 282 -17.84 32.57 -3.61
CA SER A 282 -16.84 32.98 -4.58
C SER A 282 -16.83 34.50 -4.76
N ASN A 283 -15.67 35.13 -4.58
CA ASN A 283 -15.50 36.57 -4.72
C ASN A 283 -15.69 37.08 -6.17
N THR A 284 -15.71 36.19 -7.17
CA THR A 284 -15.79 36.59 -8.60
C THR A 284 -17.22 36.71 -9.10
N ASN A 285 -18.13 35.87 -8.60
CA ASN A 285 -19.51 35.78 -9.07
C ASN A 285 -20.55 35.74 -7.93
N ASN A 286 -20.12 35.81 -6.67
CA ASN A 286 -20.96 35.74 -5.48
C ASN A 286 -21.83 34.48 -5.45
N ILE A 287 -21.29 33.35 -5.89
CA ILE A 287 -21.98 32.05 -5.91
C ILE A 287 -21.27 31.08 -4.97
N CYS A 288 -22.04 30.24 -4.27
CA CYS A 288 -21.47 29.15 -3.47
C CYS A 288 -20.79 28.12 -4.38
N SER A 289 -19.47 28.01 -4.28
CA SER A 289 -18.64 27.09 -5.06
C SER A 289 -17.43 26.61 -4.27
N CYS A 290 -16.75 25.59 -4.78
CA CYS A 290 -15.44 25.25 -4.25
C CYS A 290 -14.43 26.37 -4.53
N SER A 291 -13.44 26.47 -3.66
CA SER A 291 -12.30 27.35 -3.82
C SER A 291 -11.45 26.93 -5.03
N GLU A 292 -10.58 27.82 -5.48
CA GLU A 292 -9.69 27.54 -6.60
C GLU A 292 -8.79 26.33 -6.29
N GLY A 293 -8.71 25.37 -7.23
CA GLY A 293 -7.97 24.13 -7.06
C GLY A 293 -8.73 23.02 -6.31
N PHE A 294 -10.01 23.21 -6.02
CA PHE A 294 -10.90 22.21 -5.44
C PHE A 294 -12.09 21.93 -6.36
N HIS A 295 -12.65 20.73 -6.27
CA HIS A 295 -13.88 20.35 -6.95
C HIS A 295 -14.89 19.75 -5.98
N TYR A 296 -16.14 19.77 -6.40
CA TYR A 296 -17.27 19.41 -5.56
C TYR A 296 -17.59 17.92 -5.66
N ILE A 297 -17.81 17.27 -4.51
CA ILE A 297 -18.19 15.87 -4.37
C ILE A 297 -19.67 15.80 -3.95
N PRO A 298 -20.59 15.41 -4.87
CA PRO A 298 -22.03 15.37 -4.59
C PRO A 298 -22.43 14.48 -3.42
N GLU A 299 -21.74 13.36 -3.24
CA GLU A 299 -22.02 12.37 -2.20
C GLU A 299 -21.76 12.93 -0.80
N GLN A 300 -20.77 13.82 -0.67
CA GLN A 300 -20.32 14.43 0.59
C GLN A 300 -20.77 15.89 0.76
N ASP A 301 -21.46 16.48 -0.23
CA ASP A 301 -21.83 17.90 -0.28
C ASP A 301 -20.67 18.86 0.06
N SER A 302 -19.45 18.47 -0.32
CA SER A 302 -18.20 19.09 0.14
C SER A 302 -17.21 19.21 -1.01
N CYS A 303 -16.13 19.95 -0.78
CA CYS A 303 -15.07 20.20 -1.74
C CYS A 303 -13.82 19.38 -1.38
N VAL A 304 -13.16 18.82 -2.39
CA VAL A 304 -11.89 18.12 -2.25
C VAL A 304 -10.85 18.72 -3.18
N ARG A 305 -9.57 18.64 -2.79
CA ARG A 305 -8.47 19.14 -3.63
C ARG A 305 -8.46 18.40 -4.96
N SER A 306 -8.43 19.15 -6.05
CA SER A 306 -8.30 18.64 -7.42
C SER A 306 -6.83 18.40 -7.77
N THR A 307 -6.54 17.25 -8.36
CA THR A 307 -5.28 17.05 -9.09
C THR A 307 -5.40 17.52 -10.54
N LYS A 308 -4.28 17.85 -11.17
CA LYS A 308 -4.22 18.41 -12.53
C LYS A 308 -3.70 17.39 -13.54
N ALA A 309 -2.86 16.46 -13.11
CA ALA A 309 -2.22 15.47 -13.97
C ALA A 309 -2.13 14.10 -13.30
N ILE A 310 -1.87 13.08 -14.13
CA ILE A 310 -1.44 11.76 -13.65
C ILE A 310 -0.11 11.92 -12.90
N ASP A 311 0.11 11.10 -11.89
CA ASP A 311 1.24 11.11 -10.94
C ASP A 311 1.27 12.30 -9.96
N ASP A 312 0.30 13.22 -10.04
CA ASP A 312 0.09 14.24 -9.01
C ASP A 312 -0.24 13.59 -7.66
N PRO A 313 0.18 14.23 -6.55
CA PRO A 313 -0.06 13.70 -5.22
C PRO A 313 -1.56 13.68 -4.87
N CYS A 314 -2.00 12.61 -4.25
CA CYS A 314 -3.36 12.41 -3.77
C CYS A 314 -3.34 11.72 -2.39
N THR A 315 -4.46 11.81 -1.68
CA THR A 315 -4.68 11.08 -0.42
C THR A 315 -5.85 10.12 -0.52
N ILE A 316 -6.83 10.43 -1.37
CA ILE A 316 -8.01 9.61 -1.62
C ILE A 316 -8.38 9.63 -3.11
N ASN A 317 -9.19 8.66 -3.54
CA ASN A 317 -9.64 8.55 -4.93
C ASN A 317 -10.37 9.81 -5.42
N ASP A 318 -11.12 10.48 -4.53
CA ASP A 318 -11.87 11.69 -4.89
C ASP A 318 -10.95 12.80 -5.42
N ASN A 319 -9.68 12.87 -4.98
CA ASN A 319 -8.73 13.86 -5.52
C ASN A 319 -8.53 13.73 -7.03
N CYS A 320 -8.61 12.50 -7.54
CA CYS A 320 -8.27 12.15 -8.92
C CYS A 320 -9.49 12.14 -9.85
N MET A 321 -10.72 12.36 -9.35
CA MET A 321 -11.95 12.14 -10.14
C MET A 321 -12.10 13.04 -11.38
N LEU A 322 -11.41 14.18 -11.44
CA LEU A 322 -11.38 15.00 -12.65
C LEU A 322 -10.53 14.38 -13.78
N LEU A 323 -9.69 13.40 -13.46
CA LEU A 323 -8.88 12.64 -14.40
C LEU A 323 -9.60 11.32 -14.70
N SER A 324 -10.06 11.16 -15.95
CA SER A 324 -10.80 9.97 -16.35
C SER A 324 -9.96 8.70 -16.19
N ASN A 325 -10.59 7.65 -15.65
CA ASN A 325 -9.99 6.32 -15.44
C ASN A 325 -8.74 6.36 -14.55
N THR A 326 -8.76 7.18 -13.50
CA THR A 326 -7.70 7.24 -12.50
C THR A 326 -8.21 6.92 -11.09
N GLN A 327 -7.29 6.49 -10.22
CA GLN A 327 -7.49 6.31 -8.80
C GLN A 327 -6.24 6.74 -8.03
N CYS A 328 -6.39 6.97 -6.73
CA CYS A 328 -5.24 7.26 -5.89
C CYS A 328 -4.57 5.94 -5.50
N ASN A 329 -3.33 5.73 -5.92
CA ASN A 329 -2.54 4.56 -5.59
C ASN A 329 -1.13 4.99 -5.20
N GLN A 330 -0.65 4.53 -4.04
CA GLN A 330 0.65 4.92 -3.48
C GLN A 330 0.86 6.44 -3.46
N ASP A 331 -0.13 7.17 -2.92
CA ASP A 331 -0.16 8.63 -2.78
C ASP A 331 -0.10 9.42 -4.11
N LYS A 332 -0.34 8.78 -5.25
CA LYS A 332 -0.35 9.40 -6.58
C LYS A 332 -1.57 9.01 -7.40
N CYS A 333 -2.09 9.94 -8.20
CA CYS A 333 -3.16 9.63 -9.15
C CYS A 333 -2.60 8.77 -10.28
N GLN A 334 -3.00 7.50 -10.32
CA GLN A 334 -2.56 6.52 -11.31
C GLN A 334 -3.77 6.00 -12.10
N CYS A 335 -3.51 5.41 -13.26
CA CYS A 335 -4.58 4.78 -14.01
C CYS A 335 -5.17 3.60 -13.23
N ILE A 336 -6.49 3.41 -13.36
CA ILE A 336 -7.17 2.21 -12.84
C ILE A 336 -6.72 0.95 -13.62
N ASP A 337 -7.08 -0.22 -13.11
CA ASP A 337 -6.73 -1.50 -13.72
C ASP A 337 -7.11 -1.57 -15.21
N ASN A 338 -6.20 -2.11 -16.02
CA ASN A 338 -6.27 -2.19 -17.50
C ASN A 338 -6.24 -0.85 -18.24
N TYR A 339 -5.94 0.26 -17.56
CA TYR A 339 -5.63 1.54 -18.19
C TYR A 339 -4.16 1.90 -17.99
N PHE A 340 -3.57 2.51 -19.01
CA PHE A 340 -2.16 2.86 -19.07
C PHE A 340 -1.98 4.32 -19.47
N ASN A 341 -1.01 4.99 -18.86
CA ASN A 341 -0.72 6.40 -19.12
C ASN A 341 -0.13 6.56 -20.54
N TYR A 342 -0.87 7.24 -21.40
CA TYR A 342 -0.43 7.64 -22.73
C TYR A 342 -0.60 9.16 -22.89
N LYS A 343 0.54 9.88 -22.90
CA LYS A 343 0.59 11.35 -23.04
C LYS A 343 -0.28 12.08 -22.00
N GLY A 344 -0.27 11.61 -20.75
CA GLY A 344 -1.01 12.23 -19.64
C GLY A 344 -2.50 11.85 -19.58
N GLN A 345 -2.91 10.83 -20.34
CA GLN A 345 -4.28 10.30 -20.31
C GLN A 345 -4.26 8.80 -20.08
N CYS A 346 -5.16 8.30 -19.24
CA CYS A 346 -5.35 6.87 -19.04
C CYS A 346 -6.17 6.30 -20.18
N ARG A 347 -5.54 5.42 -20.98
CA ARG A 347 -6.14 4.73 -22.12
C ARG A 347 -6.14 3.24 -21.87
N GLN A 348 -7.13 2.56 -22.44
CA GLN A 348 -7.31 1.12 -22.28
C GLN A 348 -6.12 0.33 -22.84
N GLY A 349 -5.86 -0.82 -22.24
CA GLY A 349 -4.83 -1.77 -22.66
C GLY A 349 -5.30 -2.79 -23.69
N LEU A 350 -4.60 -3.92 -23.72
CA LEU A 350 -4.95 -5.07 -24.54
C LEU A 350 -6.34 -5.62 -24.16
N HIS A 351 -6.94 -6.34 -25.10
CA HIS A 351 -8.27 -6.93 -25.00
C HIS A 351 -9.45 -5.95 -24.93
N SER A 352 -9.18 -4.65 -25.08
CA SER A 352 -10.19 -3.62 -25.07
C SER A 352 -10.69 -3.32 -26.48
N GLY A 353 -11.97 -2.93 -26.58
CA GLY A 353 -12.60 -2.59 -27.86
C GLY A 353 -11.92 -1.39 -28.53
N CYS A 354 -11.70 -1.48 -29.84
CA CYS A 354 -11.07 -0.42 -30.63
C CYS A 354 -11.75 -0.23 -31.99
N ALA A 355 -11.78 1.03 -32.46
CA ALA A 355 -12.23 1.35 -33.82
C ALA A 355 -11.04 1.49 -34.80
N ASN A 356 -9.85 1.82 -34.29
CA ASN A 356 -8.62 1.95 -35.06
C ASN A 356 -7.39 1.90 -34.13
N ASN A 357 -6.19 1.86 -34.72
CA ASN A 357 -4.92 1.69 -34.00
C ASN A 357 -4.59 2.80 -32.97
N SER A 358 -5.21 3.98 -33.06
CA SER A 358 -4.96 5.08 -32.11
C SER A 358 -5.50 4.79 -30.70
N TYR A 359 -6.46 3.86 -30.57
CA TYR A 359 -7.03 3.42 -29.31
C TYR A 359 -6.03 2.55 -28.52
N CYS A 360 -5.23 1.74 -29.24
CA CYS A 360 -4.27 0.79 -28.65
C CYS A 360 -2.90 1.43 -28.37
N SER A 361 -2.70 2.72 -28.66
CA SER A 361 -1.39 3.38 -28.54
C SER A 361 -0.82 3.43 -27.11
N ALA A 362 -1.63 3.12 -26.10
CA ALA A 362 -1.21 3.03 -24.71
C ALA A 362 -0.23 1.87 -24.47
N VAL A 363 -0.38 0.78 -25.23
CA VAL A 363 0.48 -0.40 -25.17
C VAL A 363 1.37 -0.42 -26.40
N LYS A 364 2.69 -0.39 -26.19
CA LYS A 364 3.66 -0.48 -27.29
C LYS A 364 3.52 -1.82 -28.01
N ASN A 365 3.75 -1.80 -29.33
CA ASN A 365 3.64 -3.00 -30.17
C ASN A 365 2.25 -3.63 -30.15
N SER A 366 1.19 -2.81 -30.04
CA SER A 366 -0.19 -3.25 -30.17
C SER A 366 -0.93 -2.46 -31.26
N GLN A 367 -1.96 -3.06 -31.83
CA GLN A 367 -2.81 -2.47 -32.85
C GLN A 367 -4.25 -2.97 -32.71
N CYS A 368 -5.17 -2.36 -33.45
CA CYS A 368 -6.56 -2.78 -33.46
C CYS A 368 -6.74 -3.95 -34.44
N ILE A 369 -6.98 -5.14 -33.91
CA ILE A 369 -7.20 -6.38 -34.68
C ILE A 369 -8.58 -6.91 -34.29
N ASP A 370 -9.46 -7.11 -35.26
CA ASP A 370 -10.82 -7.61 -35.05
C ASP A 370 -11.64 -6.81 -34.01
N ASN A 371 -11.46 -5.49 -34.01
CA ASN A 371 -12.05 -4.54 -33.06
C ASN A 371 -11.56 -4.68 -31.61
N GLU A 372 -10.43 -5.34 -31.39
CA GLU A 372 -9.80 -5.50 -30.08
C GLU A 372 -8.32 -5.08 -30.12
N CYS A 373 -7.83 -4.45 -29.06
CA CYS A 373 -6.41 -4.12 -28.95
C CYS A 373 -5.60 -5.38 -28.70
N GLN A 374 -4.77 -5.75 -29.67
CA GLN A 374 -3.97 -6.97 -29.64
C GLN A 374 -2.51 -6.65 -29.98
N CYS A 375 -1.58 -7.51 -29.57
CA CYS A 375 -0.19 -7.37 -29.95
C CYS A 375 -0.02 -7.49 -31.47
N ILE A 376 0.91 -6.73 -32.03
CA ILE A 376 1.26 -6.83 -33.46
C ILE A 376 2.00 -8.15 -33.73
N ASP A 377 2.09 -8.51 -35.01
CA ASP A 377 2.79 -9.73 -35.44
C ASP A 377 4.20 -9.86 -34.81
N LYS A 378 4.54 -11.08 -34.37
CA LYS A 378 5.74 -11.45 -33.59
C LYS A 378 5.81 -10.96 -32.14
N PHE A 379 4.74 -10.36 -31.63
CA PHE A 379 4.61 -10.03 -30.22
C PHE A 379 3.43 -10.78 -29.60
N ILE A 380 3.57 -11.11 -28.32
CA ILE A 380 2.56 -11.81 -27.54
C ILE A 380 2.22 -11.02 -26.27
N PRO A 381 0.98 -11.18 -25.76
CA PRO A 381 0.57 -10.53 -24.53
C PRO A 381 1.22 -11.22 -23.32
N ILE A 382 2.05 -10.49 -22.57
CA ILE A 382 2.54 -10.91 -21.25
C ILE A 382 1.55 -10.49 -20.16
N SER A 383 0.94 -9.32 -20.35
CA SER A 383 -0.10 -8.77 -19.51
C SER A 383 -0.95 -7.82 -20.33
N THR A 384 -2.02 -7.25 -19.77
CA THR A 384 -2.86 -6.27 -20.48
C THR A 384 -2.12 -4.99 -20.89
N GLY A 385 -0.90 -4.77 -20.39
CA GLY A 385 -0.08 -3.59 -20.70
C GLY A 385 1.22 -3.88 -21.45
N ILE A 386 1.54 -5.15 -21.75
CA ILE A 386 2.86 -5.54 -22.23
C ILE A 386 2.72 -6.52 -23.40
N CYS A 387 3.21 -6.09 -24.56
CA CYS A 387 3.50 -6.95 -25.70
C CYS A 387 5.01 -7.22 -25.76
N ALA A 388 5.42 -8.46 -25.54
CA ALA A 388 6.81 -8.89 -25.64
C ALA A 388 7.07 -9.67 -26.92
N VAL A 389 8.31 -9.61 -27.41
CA VAL A 389 8.72 -10.33 -28.63
C VAL A 389 8.71 -11.83 -28.36
N ILE A 390 8.19 -12.61 -29.31
CA ILE A 390 8.31 -14.08 -29.31
C ILE A 390 9.78 -14.46 -29.44
N ALA A 391 10.25 -15.35 -28.58
CA ALA A 391 11.61 -15.86 -28.54
C ALA A 391 11.64 -17.37 -28.85
N SER A 392 12.52 -17.76 -29.76
CA SER A 392 12.80 -19.15 -30.13
C SER A 392 13.93 -19.74 -29.26
N HIS A 393 14.18 -21.05 -29.38
CA HIS A 393 15.30 -21.70 -28.69
C HIS A 393 16.62 -20.95 -28.93
N GLY A 394 17.34 -20.63 -27.85
CA GLY A 394 18.59 -19.88 -27.87
C GLY A 394 18.45 -18.35 -27.89
N GLU A 395 17.23 -17.81 -28.00
CA GLU A 395 16.98 -16.37 -27.92
C GLU A 395 16.72 -15.91 -26.47
N SER A 396 17.06 -14.66 -26.18
CA SER A 396 16.88 -14.08 -24.85
C SER A 396 15.40 -13.87 -24.52
N CYS A 397 15.04 -14.17 -23.28
CA CYS A 397 13.68 -14.05 -22.77
C CYS A 397 13.68 -13.42 -21.38
N GLN A 398 12.58 -12.78 -21.01
CA GLN A 398 12.31 -12.22 -19.68
C GLN A 398 11.12 -12.90 -18.99
N PHE A 399 10.17 -13.38 -19.80
CA PHE A 399 8.94 -14.03 -19.35
C PHE A 399 8.80 -15.39 -20.04
N GLN A 400 8.20 -16.36 -19.36
CA GLN A 400 8.04 -17.74 -19.85
C GLN A 400 7.23 -17.76 -21.15
N GLU A 401 6.20 -16.93 -21.24
CA GLU A 401 5.27 -16.84 -22.35
C GLU A 401 5.99 -16.53 -23.66
N GLN A 402 7.12 -15.80 -23.61
CA GLN A 402 7.90 -15.45 -24.81
C GLN A 402 8.45 -16.68 -25.53
N CYS A 403 8.74 -17.75 -24.79
CA CYS A 403 9.34 -18.95 -25.35
C CYS A 403 8.28 -19.80 -26.06
N GLN A 404 8.11 -19.56 -27.37
CA GLN A 404 7.12 -20.28 -28.19
C GLN A 404 7.79 -21.05 -29.33
N ASN A 405 7.32 -22.28 -29.55
CA ASN A 405 7.63 -23.04 -30.75
C ASN A 405 6.63 -22.60 -31.83
N ASN A 406 7.12 -22.03 -32.93
CA ASN A 406 6.27 -21.48 -33.99
C ASN A 406 5.30 -22.55 -34.53
N GLU A 407 4.00 -22.23 -34.56
CA GLU A 407 2.88 -23.17 -34.73
C GLU A 407 3.02 -24.11 -35.94
N THR A 408 2.87 -25.41 -35.68
CA THR A 408 1.82 -26.29 -36.22
C THR A 408 2.21 -27.72 -35.92
N LEU A 409 1.59 -28.37 -34.91
CA LEU A 409 1.34 -29.82 -34.88
C LEU A 409 0.68 -30.21 -33.55
N GLU A 410 -0.46 -30.88 -33.65
CA GLU A 410 -1.27 -31.45 -32.56
C GLU A 410 -0.56 -32.61 -31.84
N VAL A 411 0.51 -32.35 -31.09
CA VAL A 411 1.20 -33.36 -30.27
C VAL A 411 1.73 -32.71 -28.98
N PRO A 412 1.65 -33.35 -27.80
CA PRO A 412 2.13 -32.77 -26.54
C PRO A 412 3.65 -32.84 -26.49
N TYR A 413 4.35 -31.87 -27.08
CA TYR A 413 5.77 -31.64 -26.82
C TYR A 413 5.92 -30.64 -25.67
N THR A 414 6.89 -30.90 -24.80
CA THR A 414 7.24 -30.06 -23.64
C THR A 414 7.78 -28.69 -24.03
N GLU A 415 7.48 -27.70 -23.19
CA GLU A 415 7.73 -26.29 -23.44
C GLU A 415 9.22 -25.90 -23.33
N LEU A 416 9.61 -24.92 -24.15
CA LEU A 416 10.82 -24.13 -23.92
C LEU A 416 10.62 -23.35 -22.61
N VAL A 417 11.63 -23.35 -21.74
CA VAL A 417 11.64 -22.64 -20.47
C VAL A 417 12.54 -21.42 -20.57
N CYS A 418 12.08 -20.31 -19.98
CA CYS A 418 12.84 -19.09 -19.87
C CYS A 418 13.72 -19.09 -18.59
N ASP A 419 15.04 -19.19 -18.77
CA ASP A 419 16.05 -18.93 -17.72
C ASP A 419 17.02 -17.84 -18.20
N GLY A 420 16.45 -16.72 -18.68
CA GLY A 420 17.17 -15.66 -19.39
C GLY A 420 17.44 -15.96 -20.87
N THR A 421 17.36 -17.23 -21.28
CA THR A 421 17.35 -17.69 -22.68
C THR A 421 16.37 -18.85 -22.81
N CYS A 422 15.61 -18.92 -23.90
CA CYS A 422 14.66 -20.01 -24.13
C CYS A 422 15.43 -21.32 -24.39
N SER A 423 15.24 -22.30 -23.51
CA SER A 423 15.93 -23.60 -23.60
C SER A 423 14.99 -24.74 -23.23
N CYS A 424 15.30 -25.97 -23.65
CA CYS A 424 14.47 -27.10 -23.27
C CYS A 424 14.60 -27.42 -21.77
N SER A 425 13.48 -27.80 -21.16
CA SER A 425 13.45 -28.32 -19.78
C SER A 425 14.45 -29.46 -19.56
N ASN A 426 14.85 -29.66 -18.31
CA ASN A 426 15.75 -30.77 -17.93
C ASN A 426 15.17 -32.12 -18.38
N GLY A 427 16.01 -32.95 -19.01
CA GLY A 427 15.61 -34.23 -19.59
C GLY A 427 15.14 -34.15 -21.05
N PHE A 428 15.12 -32.96 -21.65
CA PHE A 428 14.74 -32.75 -23.04
C PHE A 428 15.88 -32.09 -23.84
N HIS A 429 15.81 -32.20 -25.16
CA HIS A 429 16.72 -31.56 -26.09
C HIS A 429 15.98 -31.00 -27.29
N TYR A 430 16.52 -29.93 -27.87
CA TYR A 430 15.93 -29.29 -29.04
C TYR A 430 16.30 -30.05 -30.31
N VAL A 431 15.31 -30.33 -31.15
CA VAL A 431 15.48 -30.95 -32.46
C VAL A 431 15.12 -29.92 -33.52
N ASP A 432 16.12 -29.39 -34.23
CA ASP A 432 15.97 -28.26 -35.18
C ASP A 432 14.92 -28.53 -36.27
N ASP A 433 14.94 -29.73 -36.87
CA ASP A 433 14.00 -30.13 -37.92
C ASP A 433 12.55 -30.15 -37.45
N LYS A 434 12.34 -30.44 -36.16
CA LYS A 434 11.02 -30.50 -35.52
C LYS A 434 10.65 -29.22 -34.79
N ARG A 435 11.60 -28.28 -34.64
CA ARG A 435 11.49 -27.06 -33.84
C ARG A 435 10.87 -27.28 -32.45
N ALA A 436 11.21 -28.40 -31.81
CA ALA A 436 10.55 -28.85 -30.58
C ALA A 436 11.54 -29.48 -29.61
N CYS A 437 11.18 -29.45 -28.33
CA CYS A 437 11.88 -30.16 -27.28
C CYS A 437 11.37 -31.60 -27.19
N VAL A 438 12.26 -32.55 -27.45
CA VAL A 438 11.98 -33.98 -27.40
C VAL A 438 12.66 -34.60 -26.19
N GLU A 439 11.97 -35.54 -25.54
CA GLU A 439 12.50 -36.28 -24.39
C GLU A 439 13.83 -36.93 -24.77
N SER A 440 14.84 -36.82 -23.91
CA SER A 440 16.14 -37.43 -24.10
C SER A 440 16.29 -38.64 -23.19
N SER A 441 16.53 -39.81 -23.78
CA SER A 441 16.99 -40.97 -23.03
C SER A 441 18.39 -40.69 -22.49
N THR A 442 18.61 -41.00 -21.21
CA THR A 442 19.86 -40.65 -20.49
C THR A 442 20.96 -41.69 -20.66
N ALA A 443 20.66 -42.84 -21.27
CA ALA A 443 21.57 -43.98 -21.37
C ALA A 443 21.23 -44.89 -22.55
N VAL A 444 22.25 -45.60 -23.04
CA VAL A 444 22.08 -46.72 -23.98
C VAL A 444 21.30 -47.83 -23.27
N GLY A 445 20.21 -48.29 -23.89
CA GLY A 445 19.20 -49.20 -23.32
C GLY A 445 18.01 -48.49 -22.66
N GLY A 446 18.03 -47.15 -22.58
CA GLY A 446 16.90 -46.36 -22.11
C GLY A 446 15.69 -46.43 -23.06
N ASN A 447 14.49 -46.21 -22.54
CA ASN A 447 13.27 -46.30 -23.33
C ASN A 447 13.21 -45.23 -24.42
N CYS A 448 12.71 -45.59 -25.60
CA CYS A 448 12.46 -44.68 -26.71
C CYS A 448 11.23 -45.12 -27.50
N SER A 449 10.62 -44.20 -28.24
CA SER A 449 9.55 -44.52 -29.20
C SER A 449 9.90 -44.10 -30.63
N VAL A 450 10.79 -43.12 -30.76
CA VAL A 450 11.37 -42.67 -32.04
C VAL A 450 12.86 -42.42 -31.86
N ASN A 451 13.61 -42.41 -32.98
CA ASN A 451 15.06 -42.24 -32.97
C ASN A 451 15.53 -40.97 -32.23
N ASP A 452 14.76 -39.88 -32.32
CA ASP A 452 15.13 -38.60 -31.70
C ASP A 452 15.26 -38.70 -30.19
N HIS A 453 14.56 -39.63 -29.52
CA HIS A 453 14.72 -39.80 -28.06
C HIS A 453 16.16 -40.16 -27.68
N CYS A 454 16.87 -40.82 -28.60
CA CYS A 454 18.26 -41.22 -28.45
C CYS A 454 19.24 -40.17 -29.01
N GLY A 455 18.77 -39.01 -29.49
CA GLY A 455 19.60 -38.03 -30.22
C GLY A 455 20.77 -37.43 -29.43
N ARG A 456 20.71 -37.44 -28.09
CA ARG A 456 21.84 -37.04 -27.22
C ARG A 456 22.92 -38.12 -27.07
N LEU A 457 22.63 -39.35 -27.45
CA LEU A 457 23.57 -40.47 -27.37
C LEU A 457 24.22 -40.67 -28.74
N THR A 458 25.55 -40.79 -28.75
CA THR A 458 26.30 -40.92 -30.01
C THR A 458 26.17 -42.33 -30.58
N ASN A 459 25.98 -42.43 -31.89
CA ASN A 459 25.87 -43.70 -32.64
C ASN A 459 24.75 -44.63 -32.13
N THR A 460 23.60 -44.07 -31.74
CA THR A 460 22.44 -44.83 -31.29
C THR A 460 21.21 -44.55 -32.14
N HIS A 461 20.27 -45.49 -32.13
CA HIS A 461 18.93 -45.33 -32.70
C HIS A 461 17.91 -46.01 -31.80
N CYS A 462 16.62 -45.73 -32.02
CA CYS A 462 15.57 -46.41 -31.30
C CYS A 462 15.28 -47.75 -31.97
N TRP A 463 15.52 -48.84 -31.24
CA TRP A 463 15.25 -50.20 -31.68
C TRP A 463 14.57 -50.97 -30.57
N ASP A 464 13.45 -51.64 -30.88
CA ASP A 464 12.66 -52.40 -29.91
C ASP A 464 12.32 -51.60 -28.63
N ASN A 465 11.87 -50.35 -28.83
CA ASN A 465 11.57 -49.37 -27.78
C ASN A 465 12.74 -49.03 -26.83
N LYS A 466 13.99 -49.33 -27.22
CA LYS A 466 15.19 -48.97 -26.45
C LYS A 466 16.26 -48.31 -27.32
N CYS A 467 16.97 -47.34 -26.76
CA CYS A 467 18.11 -46.73 -27.42
C CYS A 467 19.24 -47.75 -27.58
N SER A 468 19.43 -48.24 -28.80
CA SER A 468 20.39 -49.30 -29.12
C SER A 468 21.47 -48.76 -30.05
N CYS A 469 22.63 -49.38 -30.04
CA CYS A 469 23.73 -48.96 -30.92
C CYS A 469 23.35 -49.15 -32.39
N LEU A 470 23.83 -48.23 -33.24
CA LEU A 470 23.77 -48.38 -34.69
C LEU A 470 24.60 -49.60 -35.11
N GLU A 471 24.30 -50.14 -36.29
CA GLU A 471 25.02 -51.27 -36.88
C GLU A 471 26.54 -51.05 -36.87
N TYR A 472 27.30 -52.09 -36.51
CA TYR A 472 28.75 -52.10 -36.31
C TYR A 472 29.26 -51.37 -35.05
N TYR A 473 28.38 -50.77 -34.24
CA TYR A 473 28.72 -50.22 -32.93
C TYR A 473 28.14 -51.11 -31.84
N TYR A 474 28.89 -51.29 -30.75
CA TYR A 474 28.43 -52.10 -29.62
C TYR A 474 28.53 -51.30 -28.32
N GLN A 475 27.74 -51.70 -27.32
CA GLN A 475 27.65 -51.00 -26.04
C GLN A 475 28.86 -51.34 -25.17
N GLN A 476 29.64 -50.32 -24.80
CA GLN A 476 30.71 -50.42 -23.81
C GLN A 476 30.61 -49.24 -22.85
N GLN A 477 30.52 -49.50 -21.53
CA GLN A 477 30.42 -48.46 -20.48
C GLN A 477 29.35 -47.38 -20.77
N ASN A 478 28.16 -47.79 -21.22
CA ASN A 478 27.04 -46.90 -21.57
C ASN A 478 27.26 -45.98 -22.79
N GLN A 479 28.19 -46.34 -23.67
CA GLN A 479 28.43 -45.65 -24.94
C GLN A 479 28.44 -46.67 -26.09
N CYS A 480 28.00 -46.24 -27.27
CA CYS A 480 28.11 -47.04 -28.48
C CYS A 480 29.45 -46.75 -29.15
N VAL A 481 30.41 -47.66 -28.91
CA VAL A 481 31.78 -47.54 -29.39
C VAL A 481 31.95 -48.26 -30.74
N PRO A 482 32.86 -47.81 -31.60
CA PRO A 482 33.07 -48.42 -32.90
C PRO A 482 33.62 -49.84 -32.77
N GLY A 483 32.81 -50.81 -33.21
CA GLY A 483 33.15 -52.22 -33.34
C GLY A 483 33.62 -52.58 -34.76
N ILE A 484 33.74 -53.88 -35.03
CA ILE A 484 34.24 -54.37 -36.32
C ILE A 484 33.21 -54.00 -37.41
N GLY A 485 33.68 -53.33 -38.48
CA GLY A 485 32.86 -52.77 -39.56
C GLY A 485 32.56 -51.27 -39.42
N ALA A 486 32.63 -50.70 -38.21
CA ALA A 486 32.36 -49.28 -37.97
C ALA A 486 33.44 -48.39 -38.57
N ARG A 487 33.10 -47.10 -38.79
CA ARG A 487 34.06 -46.10 -39.25
C ARG A 487 35.04 -45.76 -38.13
N CYS A 488 36.32 -45.66 -38.47
CA CYS A 488 37.38 -45.33 -37.54
C CYS A 488 38.36 -44.30 -38.13
N SER A 489 38.84 -43.41 -37.27
CA SER A 489 39.94 -42.46 -37.55
C SER A 489 41.18 -42.74 -36.69
N GLY A 490 41.14 -43.81 -35.89
CA GLY A 490 42.13 -44.19 -34.88
C GLY A 490 41.87 -45.61 -34.38
N ASN A 491 42.16 -45.91 -33.11
CA ASN A 491 42.02 -47.27 -32.57
C ASN A 491 40.54 -47.73 -32.52
N CYS A 492 40.31 -49.00 -32.89
CA CYS A 492 39.03 -49.69 -32.76
C CYS A 492 38.89 -50.30 -31.37
N GLN A 493 37.68 -50.35 -30.83
CA GLN A 493 37.45 -50.86 -29.47
C GLN A 493 37.22 -52.36 -29.40
N GLY A 494 36.77 -52.96 -30.50
CA GLY A 494 36.57 -54.41 -30.57
C GLY A 494 37.87 -55.16 -30.32
N LEU A 495 37.81 -56.26 -29.56
CA LEU A 495 38.99 -57.03 -29.19
C LEU A 495 39.67 -57.61 -30.44
N ASN A 496 41.00 -57.49 -30.51
CA ASN A 496 41.81 -57.92 -31.66
C ASN A 496 41.39 -57.27 -32.99
N SER A 497 40.91 -56.02 -32.94
CA SER A 497 40.59 -55.23 -34.14
C SER A 497 41.58 -54.09 -34.34
N ILE A 498 41.75 -53.69 -35.60
CA ILE A 498 42.56 -52.54 -36.02
C ILE A 498 41.78 -51.69 -37.01
N CYS A 499 42.14 -50.43 -37.14
CA CYS A 499 41.55 -49.58 -38.17
C CYS A 499 42.22 -49.87 -39.52
N GLY A 500 41.44 -50.37 -40.47
CA GLY A 500 41.89 -50.68 -41.82
C GLY A 500 42.13 -49.41 -42.64
N SER A 501 42.86 -49.55 -43.75
CA SER A 501 43.17 -48.45 -44.67
C SER A 501 41.94 -47.83 -45.35
N ASN A 502 40.81 -48.53 -45.36
CA ASN A 502 39.51 -48.04 -45.82
C ASN A 502 38.77 -47.19 -44.76
N GLY A 503 39.40 -46.89 -43.62
CA GLY A 503 38.79 -46.11 -42.54
C GLY A 503 37.70 -46.88 -41.80
N ARG A 504 37.75 -48.21 -41.79
CA ARG A 504 36.82 -49.08 -41.05
C ARG A 504 37.55 -50.06 -40.15
N CYS A 505 36.94 -50.40 -39.02
CA CYS A 505 37.47 -51.39 -38.11
C CYS A 505 37.42 -52.78 -38.74
N ILE A 506 38.56 -53.45 -38.77
CA ILE A 506 38.72 -54.81 -39.30
C ILE A 506 39.45 -55.68 -38.27
N CYS A 507 39.35 -56.99 -38.42
CA CYS A 507 40.13 -57.90 -37.57
C CYS A 507 41.63 -57.75 -37.84
N ALA A 508 42.40 -57.77 -36.75
CA ALA A 508 43.86 -57.79 -36.82
C ALA A 508 44.32 -59.04 -37.59
N PRO A 509 45.53 -59.01 -38.21
CA PRO A 509 46.08 -60.18 -38.88
C PRO A 509 46.03 -61.43 -38.00
N GLY A 510 45.63 -62.56 -38.58
CA GLY A 510 45.48 -63.84 -37.87
C GLY A 510 44.16 -64.00 -37.08
N HIS A 511 43.25 -63.03 -37.15
CA HIS A 511 41.94 -63.09 -36.50
C HIS A 511 40.80 -62.97 -37.53
N ILE A 512 39.66 -63.57 -37.23
CA ILE A 512 38.43 -63.49 -38.03
C ILE A 512 37.28 -62.90 -37.21
N PHE A 513 36.30 -62.33 -37.91
CA PHE A 513 35.13 -61.73 -37.30
C PHE A 513 34.31 -62.79 -36.57
N SER A 514 34.04 -62.57 -35.29
CA SER A 514 33.10 -63.36 -34.51
C SER A 514 31.87 -62.53 -34.15
N ALA A 515 32.09 -61.32 -33.63
CA ALA A 515 31.06 -60.36 -33.30
C ALA A 515 31.59 -58.93 -33.44
N GLU A 516 30.70 -57.95 -33.34
CA GLU A 516 31.05 -56.51 -33.44
C GLU A 516 32.05 -56.07 -32.35
N ASP A 517 32.09 -56.76 -31.21
CA ASP A 517 32.97 -56.47 -30.07
C ASP A 517 34.25 -57.31 -30.03
N ARG A 518 34.39 -58.35 -30.89
CA ARG A 518 35.53 -59.27 -30.84
C ARG A 518 35.83 -59.95 -32.18
N CYS A 519 37.11 -59.95 -32.52
CA CYS A 519 37.71 -60.89 -33.44
C CYS A 519 38.37 -62.04 -32.68
N VAL A 520 38.15 -63.26 -33.18
CA VAL A 520 38.70 -64.50 -32.63
C VAL A 520 39.88 -64.98 -33.46
N PRO A 521 40.88 -65.65 -32.87
CA PRO A 521 42.01 -66.15 -33.63
C PRO A 521 41.57 -67.23 -34.63
N ILE A 522 42.25 -67.25 -35.77
CA ILE A 522 42.19 -68.35 -36.73
C ILE A 522 43.01 -69.51 -36.17
N ASN A 523 42.43 -70.71 -36.14
CA ASN A 523 42.94 -71.89 -35.45
C ASN A 523 43.23 -73.04 -36.43
N GLU A 524 44.26 -73.83 -36.14
CA GLU A 524 44.67 -75.00 -36.92
C GLU A 524 43.96 -76.30 -36.45
N LEU A 525 44.13 -77.40 -37.20
CA LEU A 525 43.55 -78.71 -36.86
C LEU A 525 43.88 -79.13 -35.42
N GLY A 526 42.85 -79.48 -34.64
CA GLY A 526 42.97 -79.96 -33.26
C GLY A 526 43.03 -78.85 -32.21
N GLU A 527 43.12 -77.58 -32.63
CA GLU A 527 43.03 -76.45 -31.72
C GLU A 527 41.57 -76.14 -31.35
N ASN A 528 41.38 -75.51 -30.20
CA ASN A 528 40.05 -75.19 -29.70
C ASN A 528 39.40 -74.13 -30.59
N CYS A 529 38.11 -74.27 -30.88
CA CYS A 529 37.33 -73.31 -31.65
C CYS A 529 35.97 -73.10 -31.01
N GLU A 530 35.38 -71.95 -31.28
CA GLU A 530 34.02 -71.55 -30.91
C GLU A 530 33.08 -71.63 -32.13
N MET A 531 33.60 -71.36 -33.33
CA MET A 531 32.83 -71.33 -34.58
C MET A 531 33.63 -71.86 -35.78
N ASP A 532 32.92 -72.33 -36.80
CA ASP A 532 33.51 -72.92 -38.00
C ASP A 532 34.49 -71.96 -38.70
N ASP A 533 34.18 -70.66 -38.71
CA ASP A 533 35.00 -69.64 -39.37
C ASP A 533 36.42 -69.52 -38.78
N GLN A 534 36.64 -69.91 -37.52
CA GLN A 534 37.98 -69.94 -36.94
C GLN A 534 38.88 -70.99 -37.58
N CYS A 535 38.29 -72.06 -38.09
CA CYS A 535 39.01 -73.15 -38.72
C CYS A 535 39.24 -72.88 -40.23
N SER A 536 38.82 -71.69 -40.71
CA SER A 536 38.97 -71.24 -42.10
C SER A 536 40.36 -70.70 -42.38
N CYS A 537 40.96 -71.21 -43.45
CA CYS A 537 42.40 -71.11 -43.67
C CYS A 537 42.81 -69.82 -44.42
N LEU A 538 42.84 -68.67 -43.72
CA LEU A 538 43.10 -67.37 -44.36
C LEU A 538 44.59 -66.96 -44.46
N HIS A 539 45.50 -67.60 -43.71
CA HIS A 539 46.93 -67.23 -43.66
C HIS A 539 47.86 -68.28 -44.30
N GLN A 540 47.68 -68.51 -45.60
CA GLN A 540 48.60 -69.25 -46.49
C GLN A 540 49.10 -70.63 -45.99
N ARG A 541 48.30 -71.33 -45.17
CA ARG A 541 48.57 -72.72 -44.75
C ARG A 541 47.45 -73.72 -45.07
N CYS A 542 46.58 -73.40 -46.03
CA CYS A 542 45.87 -74.42 -46.78
C CYS A 542 45.98 -74.12 -48.27
N ASP A 543 46.32 -75.14 -49.05
CA ASP A 543 46.63 -75.04 -50.47
C ASP A 543 45.33 -74.89 -51.29
N LEU A 544 45.19 -73.74 -51.96
CA LEU A 544 43.99 -73.19 -52.57
C LEU A 544 43.85 -73.60 -54.05
N LYS A 545 43.38 -74.82 -54.32
CA LYS A 545 42.82 -75.15 -55.65
C LYS A 545 41.52 -75.96 -55.56
N GLN A 546 40.43 -75.23 -55.29
CA GLN A 546 39.01 -75.53 -55.57
C GLN A 546 38.27 -76.47 -54.59
N PRO A 547 36.92 -76.46 -54.61
CA PRO A 547 36.02 -75.76 -53.69
C PRO A 547 35.61 -76.59 -52.45
N ASN A 548 35.52 -75.91 -51.30
CA ASN A 548 34.85 -76.28 -50.03
C ASN A 548 35.11 -77.67 -49.43
N ARG A 549 36.22 -77.81 -48.69
CA ARG A 549 36.40 -78.83 -47.64
C ARG A 549 37.25 -78.26 -46.49
N ASP A 550 36.75 -77.21 -45.85
CA ASP A 550 37.38 -76.57 -44.70
C ASP A 550 37.24 -77.43 -43.44
N LEU A 551 38.12 -77.19 -42.47
CA LEU A 551 37.96 -77.69 -41.11
C LEU A 551 36.72 -77.02 -40.51
N VAL A 552 35.96 -77.78 -39.73
CA VAL A 552 34.77 -77.28 -39.01
C VAL A 552 35.03 -77.39 -37.52
N CYS A 553 34.34 -76.56 -36.75
CA CYS A 553 34.39 -76.64 -35.32
C CYS A 553 33.47 -77.75 -34.81
N SER A 554 34.04 -78.91 -34.48
CA SER A 554 33.26 -80.05 -33.97
C SER A 554 33.78 -80.49 -32.62
N GLY A 555 32.88 -80.56 -31.63
CA GLY A 555 33.25 -80.88 -30.26
C GLY A 555 34.17 -79.85 -29.61
N GLY A 556 34.13 -78.58 -30.06
CA GLY A 556 34.98 -77.49 -29.57
C GLY A 556 36.41 -77.50 -30.12
N THR A 557 36.72 -78.35 -31.12
CA THR A 557 38.03 -78.38 -31.77
C THR A 557 37.92 -78.37 -33.29
N CYS A 558 38.88 -77.74 -33.97
CA CYS A 558 38.92 -77.71 -35.43
C CYS A 558 39.19 -79.12 -35.96
N SER A 559 38.23 -79.70 -36.66
CA SER A 559 38.26 -81.09 -37.10
C SER A 559 37.69 -81.24 -38.50
N CYS A 560 37.92 -82.39 -39.12
CA CYS A 560 37.33 -82.66 -40.43
C CYS A 560 35.82 -82.89 -40.31
N PRO A 561 35.03 -82.42 -41.28
CA PRO A 561 33.60 -82.72 -41.36
C PRO A 561 33.31 -84.23 -41.32
N ALA A 562 32.10 -84.60 -40.91
CA ALA A 562 31.68 -86.00 -40.84
C ALA A 562 31.90 -86.74 -42.18
N ASN A 563 32.50 -87.93 -42.12
CA ASN A 563 32.93 -88.79 -43.24
C ASN A 563 34.27 -88.42 -43.92
N TYR A 564 35.02 -87.49 -43.31
CA TYR A 564 36.31 -87.04 -43.79
C TYR A 564 37.37 -87.30 -42.73
N ARG A 565 38.59 -87.62 -43.17
CA ARG A 565 39.76 -87.77 -42.31
C ARG A 565 40.84 -86.80 -42.74
N PHE A 566 41.57 -86.24 -41.79
CA PHE A 566 42.69 -85.38 -42.11
C PHE A 566 43.82 -86.21 -42.73
N SER A 567 44.33 -85.77 -43.88
CA SER A 567 45.48 -86.39 -44.54
C SER A 567 46.75 -85.65 -44.13
N PRO A 568 47.68 -86.27 -43.37
CA PRO A 568 48.92 -85.61 -42.95
C PRO A 568 49.82 -85.23 -44.14
N LYS A 569 49.72 -85.96 -45.26
CA LYS A 569 50.50 -85.70 -46.48
C LYS A 569 50.00 -84.52 -47.28
N SER A 570 48.68 -84.34 -47.33
CA SER A 570 48.06 -83.34 -48.19
C SER A 570 47.49 -82.14 -47.42
N LYS A 571 47.49 -82.18 -46.08
CA LYS A 571 47.06 -81.11 -45.17
C LYS A 571 45.63 -80.62 -45.40
N PHE A 572 44.74 -81.49 -45.90
CA PHE A 572 43.30 -81.24 -46.01
C PHE A 572 42.48 -82.50 -45.69
N CYS A 573 41.18 -82.31 -45.49
CA CYS A 573 40.23 -83.37 -45.17
C CYS A 573 39.85 -84.19 -46.41
N ILE A 574 40.16 -85.49 -46.40
CA ILE A 574 39.85 -86.45 -47.47
C ILE A 574 38.67 -87.35 -47.11
N HIS A 575 37.78 -87.61 -48.07
CA HIS A 575 36.61 -88.48 -47.87
C HIS A 575 37.04 -89.93 -47.67
N SER A 576 36.52 -90.58 -46.62
CA SER A 576 36.86 -91.97 -46.30
C SER A 576 35.94 -92.94 -47.05
N ALA A 577 36.07 -93.06 -48.36
CA ALA A 577 35.48 -94.16 -49.12
C ALA A 577 36.24 -94.43 -50.43
N THR A 578 37.01 -95.52 -50.44
CA THR A 578 37.60 -96.16 -51.62
C THR A 578 36.55 -97.04 -52.29
N ASP A 579 35.93 -96.60 -53.38
CA ASP A 579 35.76 -97.46 -54.56
C ASP A 579 35.26 -96.69 -55.77
N GLY A 580 35.81 -97.05 -56.93
CA GLY A 580 35.60 -96.39 -58.21
C GLY A 580 34.19 -96.57 -58.75
N ALA A 581 33.39 -95.51 -58.70
CA ALA A 581 32.41 -95.21 -59.73
C ALA A 581 32.20 -93.69 -59.77
N LYS A 582 32.67 -93.05 -60.85
CA LYS A 582 32.18 -91.72 -61.24
C LYS A 582 30.69 -91.86 -61.57
N LYS A 583 29.82 -91.75 -60.56
CA LYS A 583 28.40 -91.49 -60.78
C LYS A 583 28.26 -90.00 -61.06
N VAL A 584 28.30 -89.66 -62.34
CA VAL A 584 27.88 -88.34 -62.82
C VAL A 584 26.36 -88.29 -62.64
N CYS A 585 25.88 -87.38 -61.78
CA CYS A 585 24.46 -87.08 -61.70
C CYS A 585 23.99 -86.54 -63.06
N ARG A 586 23.06 -87.24 -63.73
CA ARG A 586 22.36 -86.71 -64.90
C ARG A 586 21.00 -86.21 -64.46
N CYS A 587 20.67 -84.99 -64.85
CA CYS A 587 19.35 -84.41 -64.63
C CYS A 587 18.31 -85.10 -65.52
N GLY A 588 17.06 -85.13 -65.06
CA GLY A 588 15.95 -85.72 -65.81
C GLY A 588 15.67 -84.97 -67.12
N THR A 589 14.85 -85.57 -67.99
CA THR A 589 14.46 -84.96 -69.27
C THR A 589 13.82 -83.58 -69.05
N GLY A 590 14.35 -82.54 -69.71
CA GLY A 590 13.89 -81.16 -69.54
C GLY A 590 14.56 -80.36 -68.41
N GLN A 591 15.58 -80.92 -67.75
CA GLN A 591 16.33 -80.27 -66.69
C GLN A 591 17.82 -80.12 -67.04
N HIS A 592 18.48 -79.11 -66.47
CA HIS A 592 19.93 -78.92 -66.57
C HIS A 592 20.58 -78.84 -65.18
N TYR A 593 21.87 -79.14 -65.10
CA TYR A 593 22.63 -79.11 -63.84
C TYR A 593 23.22 -77.71 -63.62
N HIS A 594 22.99 -77.13 -62.46
CA HIS A 594 23.59 -75.86 -62.05
C HIS A 594 23.97 -75.89 -60.56
N ALA A 595 25.24 -75.55 -60.25
CA ALA A 595 25.89 -75.43 -58.93
C ALA A 595 25.69 -76.58 -57.91
N THR A 596 24.45 -76.81 -57.46
CA THR A 596 24.09 -77.72 -56.37
C THR A 596 23.01 -78.74 -56.75
N GLY A 597 22.39 -78.63 -57.93
CA GLY A 597 21.25 -79.50 -58.29
C GLY A 597 20.81 -79.46 -59.75
N CYS A 598 19.70 -80.15 -60.03
CA CYS A 598 19.05 -80.21 -61.33
C CYS A 598 17.81 -79.32 -61.35
N PHE A 599 17.76 -78.36 -62.27
CA PHE A 599 16.68 -77.38 -62.37
C PHE A 599 15.95 -77.51 -63.69
N GLN A 600 14.65 -77.16 -63.72
CA GLN A 600 13.88 -77.13 -64.96
C GLN A 600 14.49 -76.12 -65.93
N THR A 601 14.71 -76.54 -67.17
CA THR A 601 15.31 -75.69 -68.20
C THR A 601 14.27 -74.69 -68.68
N ARG A 602 14.50 -73.40 -68.39
CA ARG A 602 13.73 -72.26 -68.87
C ARG A 602 14.56 -71.43 -69.83
N THR A 603 14.00 -71.15 -71.01
CA THR A 603 14.67 -70.33 -72.02
C THR A 603 14.37 -68.83 -71.84
N LEU A 604 15.08 -67.95 -72.54
CA LEU A 604 14.92 -66.51 -72.41
C LEU A 604 13.47 -66.08 -72.73
N ASP A 605 12.89 -65.23 -71.88
CA ASP A 605 11.49 -64.80 -71.79
C ASP A 605 10.50 -65.80 -71.16
N GLU A 606 10.94 -67.02 -70.81
CA GLU A 606 10.12 -67.92 -70.01
C GLU A 606 10.09 -67.54 -68.54
N ARG A 607 9.02 -67.97 -67.86
CA ARG A 607 8.82 -67.68 -66.45
C ARG A 607 9.80 -68.50 -65.60
N CYS A 608 10.50 -67.82 -64.70
CA CYS A 608 11.45 -68.42 -63.76
C CYS A 608 11.10 -68.01 -62.32
N ASP A 609 11.33 -68.91 -61.38
CA ASP A 609 11.25 -68.61 -59.94
C ASP A 609 12.65 -68.36 -59.34
N SER A 610 13.69 -68.86 -59.99
CA SER A 610 15.09 -68.61 -59.62
C SER A 610 16.01 -68.55 -60.84
N ILE A 611 17.16 -67.87 -60.71
CA ILE A 611 18.17 -67.78 -61.78
C ILE A 611 18.68 -69.16 -62.23
N SER A 612 18.70 -70.16 -61.33
CA SER A 612 19.18 -71.51 -61.63
C SER A 612 18.28 -72.27 -62.62
N GLU A 613 17.07 -71.78 -62.90
CA GLU A 613 16.19 -72.34 -63.94
C GLU A 613 16.50 -71.77 -65.33
N CYS A 614 17.18 -70.63 -65.42
CA CYS A 614 17.45 -69.93 -66.67
C CYS A 614 18.62 -70.55 -67.43
N PHE A 615 18.32 -71.24 -68.52
CA PHE A 615 19.32 -71.89 -69.37
C PHE A 615 19.72 -71.00 -70.55
N VAL A 616 21.02 -70.69 -70.62
CA VAL A 616 21.65 -70.07 -71.78
C VAL A 616 22.87 -70.87 -72.23
N THR A 617 23.13 -70.86 -73.53
CA THR A 617 24.32 -71.39 -74.19
C THR A 617 25.46 -70.36 -74.24
N SER A 618 25.18 -69.10 -73.92
CA SER A 618 26.18 -68.06 -73.62
C SER A 618 26.75 -68.23 -72.19
N LYS A 619 27.59 -67.30 -71.72
CA LYS A 619 28.09 -67.32 -70.33
C LYS A 619 26.93 -67.24 -69.34
N TYR A 620 26.92 -68.05 -68.28
CA TYR A 620 25.82 -68.04 -67.29
C TYR A 620 25.61 -66.65 -66.67
N ASP A 621 26.69 -65.90 -66.43
CA ASP A 621 26.62 -64.52 -65.93
C ASP A 621 25.93 -63.53 -66.89
N SER A 622 25.59 -63.94 -68.13
CA SER A 622 24.86 -63.11 -69.09
C SER A 622 23.34 -63.17 -68.95
N VAL A 623 22.78 -64.01 -68.06
CA VAL A 623 21.34 -64.16 -67.83
C VAL A 623 20.98 -63.94 -66.36
N ALA A 624 19.79 -63.37 -66.09
CA ALA A 624 19.20 -63.25 -64.77
C ALA A 624 17.69 -63.54 -64.80
N CYS A 625 17.13 -63.91 -63.65
CA CYS A 625 15.67 -64.00 -63.47
C CYS A 625 15.14 -62.65 -62.94
N ILE A 626 14.67 -61.77 -63.82
CA ILE A 626 14.19 -60.42 -63.46
C ILE A 626 12.70 -60.35 -63.78
N GLY A 627 11.88 -59.95 -62.81
CA GLY A 627 10.43 -59.84 -62.99
C GLY A 627 9.76 -61.19 -63.33
N ASN A 628 10.25 -62.28 -62.72
CA ASN A 628 9.86 -63.67 -63.01
C ASN A 628 10.12 -64.12 -64.45
N LYS A 629 11.05 -63.51 -65.20
CA LYS A 629 11.43 -63.98 -66.54
C LYS A 629 12.95 -64.10 -66.68
N CYS A 630 13.39 -65.10 -67.43
CA CYS A 630 14.80 -65.23 -67.81
C CYS A 630 15.15 -64.15 -68.85
N VAL A 631 15.97 -63.17 -68.49
CA VAL A 631 16.36 -62.05 -69.36
C VAL A 631 17.87 -61.88 -69.36
N CYS A 632 18.41 -61.29 -70.43
CA CYS A 632 19.82 -60.94 -70.47
C CYS A 632 20.13 -59.79 -69.50
N VAL A 633 21.27 -59.88 -68.80
CA VAL A 633 21.72 -58.80 -67.91
C VAL A 633 22.29 -57.62 -68.70
N GLU A 634 22.41 -56.46 -68.03
CA GLU A 634 22.90 -55.22 -68.62
C GLU A 634 24.27 -55.41 -69.33
N GLY A 635 24.36 -54.93 -70.58
CA GLY A 635 25.52 -55.13 -71.46
C GLY A 635 25.40 -56.32 -72.44
N PHE A 636 24.35 -57.12 -72.33
CA PHE A 636 24.04 -58.21 -73.26
C PHE A 636 22.60 -58.09 -73.83
N GLU A 637 22.44 -58.39 -75.12
CA GLU A 637 21.13 -58.46 -75.80
C GLU A 637 20.76 -59.89 -76.17
N LYS A 638 19.46 -60.19 -76.14
CA LYS A 638 18.92 -61.48 -76.56
C LYS A 638 19.13 -61.67 -78.06
N VAL A 639 20.02 -62.58 -78.44
CA VAL A 639 20.26 -62.95 -79.85
C VAL A 639 19.28 -64.05 -80.28
N ASN A 640 19.03 -65.03 -79.41
CA ASN A 640 18.02 -66.06 -79.63
C ASN A 640 17.48 -66.58 -78.29
N GLY A 641 16.60 -67.58 -78.29
CA GLY A 641 15.97 -68.12 -77.07
C GLY A 641 16.92 -68.63 -75.99
N THR A 642 18.19 -68.92 -76.31
CA THR A 642 19.17 -69.43 -75.34
C THR A 642 20.51 -68.70 -75.43
N PHE A 643 20.59 -67.49 -75.98
CA PHE A 643 21.87 -66.80 -76.17
C PHE A 643 21.75 -65.30 -75.94
N CYS A 644 22.56 -64.80 -75.01
CA CYS A 644 22.77 -63.37 -74.76
C CYS A 644 24.12 -62.94 -75.36
N GLY A 645 24.10 -62.02 -76.33
CA GLY A 645 25.27 -61.51 -77.04
C GLY A 645 25.70 -60.14 -76.53
N MET A 646 27.01 -59.89 -76.44
CA MET A 646 27.56 -58.63 -75.91
C MET A 646 27.45 -57.51 -76.96
N LEU A 647 27.00 -56.32 -76.54
CA LEU A 647 26.92 -55.14 -77.42
C LEU A 647 28.34 -54.62 -77.75
N ILE A 648 28.76 -54.66 -79.00
CA ILE A 648 30.01 -54.01 -79.46
C ILE A 648 29.63 -52.71 -80.19
N LEU A 649 29.72 -51.57 -79.49
CA LEU A 649 29.59 -50.25 -80.11
C LEU A 649 30.91 -49.86 -80.80
N ALA A 650 30.91 -49.88 -82.13
CA ALA A 650 32.01 -49.40 -82.97
C ALA A 650 32.09 -47.86 -82.90
N CYS A 651 33.29 -47.37 -82.60
CA CYS A 651 33.63 -45.97 -82.40
C CYS A 651 33.95 -45.27 -83.74
N SER A 652 33.32 -44.12 -84.03
CA SER A 652 33.91 -43.13 -84.96
C SER A 652 33.38 -41.71 -84.78
N ARG A 653 34.32 -40.84 -84.34
CA ARG A 653 34.52 -39.40 -84.65
C ARG A 653 33.61 -38.34 -84.01
N ALA A 654 34.24 -37.55 -83.13
CA ALA A 654 33.89 -36.16 -82.79
C ALA A 654 34.10 -35.20 -84.00
N PRO A 655 33.48 -34.00 -84.05
CA PRO A 655 34.08 -32.83 -83.37
C PRO A 655 33.11 -31.74 -82.82
N LEU A 656 33.60 -31.04 -81.78
CA LEU A 656 33.58 -29.59 -81.46
C LEU A 656 32.35 -28.66 -81.65
N LEU A 657 32.12 -27.88 -80.58
CA LEU A 657 31.66 -26.46 -80.48
C LEU A 657 30.22 -26.09 -80.87
N THR A 658 29.42 -25.61 -79.89
CA THR A 658 28.87 -24.24 -79.86
C THR A 658 28.04 -23.96 -78.60
N ILE A 659 28.08 -22.69 -78.21
CA ILE A 659 27.49 -22.04 -77.03
C ILE A 659 26.13 -21.42 -77.42
N LEU A 660 25.20 -21.34 -76.45
CA LEU A 660 24.05 -20.44 -76.26
C LEU A 660 22.61 -21.03 -76.29
N LEU A 661 21.96 -20.83 -75.13
CA LEU A 661 20.56 -20.42 -74.87
C LEU A 661 19.42 -21.31 -75.37
N PHE A 662 18.63 -21.85 -74.44
CA PHE A 662 17.33 -21.26 -74.04
C PHE A 662 16.75 -22.00 -72.83
N GLN A 663 16.09 -21.24 -71.96
CA GLN A 663 15.43 -21.68 -70.74
C GLN A 663 14.09 -22.40 -71.01
N VAL A 664 13.67 -23.17 -69.99
CA VAL A 664 12.32 -23.19 -69.36
C VAL A 664 11.66 -24.57 -69.25
N ALA A 665 11.42 -24.91 -67.98
CA ALA A 665 10.31 -25.67 -67.39
C ALA A 665 10.36 -27.21 -67.23
N ARG A 666 10.33 -27.54 -65.92
CA ARG A 666 9.45 -28.48 -65.22
C ARG A 666 9.79 -29.97 -65.23
N ALA A 667 10.37 -30.35 -64.08
CA ALA A 667 9.86 -31.32 -63.11
C ALA A 667 9.67 -32.78 -63.57
N VAL A 668 10.41 -33.68 -62.91
CA VAL A 668 9.93 -34.80 -62.07
C VAL A 668 11.03 -35.88 -61.96
N SER A 669 11.21 -36.36 -60.73
CA SER A 669 11.81 -37.62 -60.27
C SER A 669 13.31 -37.93 -60.48
N SER A 670 13.95 -38.19 -59.32
CA SER A 670 15.20 -38.91 -58.98
C SER A 670 15.53 -40.19 -59.79
N PRO A 671 16.66 -40.91 -59.57
CA PRO A 671 17.78 -40.80 -58.59
C PRO A 671 19.17 -40.79 -59.32
N GLN A 672 20.37 -40.76 -58.72
CA GLN A 672 21.04 -41.80 -57.92
C GLN A 672 22.52 -41.37 -57.68
N GLN A 673 23.03 -41.65 -56.48
CA GLN A 673 24.40 -42.09 -56.15
C GLN A 673 25.65 -41.37 -56.74
N CYS A 674 26.48 -40.87 -55.83
CA CYS A 674 27.86 -41.35 -55.69
C CYS A 674 27.99 -42.05 -54.34
#